data_AF-A0A954SXC4-F1
#
_entry.id   AF-A0A954SXC4-F1
#
_cell.length_a   1.000
_cell.length_b   1.000
_cell.length_c   1.000
_cell.angle_alpha   90.00
_cell.angle_beta   90.00
_cell.angle_gamma   90.00
#
_symmetry.space_group_name_H-M   'P 1'
#
loop_
_entity.id
_entity.type
_entity.pdbx_description
1 polymer ?
#
loop_
_entity_poly.entity_id
_entity_poly.type
_entity_poly.pdbx_seq_one_letter_code
_entity_poly.pdbx_strand_id
1 'polypeptide(L)'
;SDDATYQGVAPGADLVALRVFNDAGQGNFSWVEQALRWVHDHKGSFENPITTVNLSLGTNWNSTNVPNWAMLEDEFRLLEEDGIFISVAAGNSFQSYQTPGLSYPAASPYVVPVASHGANGQLSSFSQRASNVLVAPGESIMSTAPEHLWGSSAQSHRFIAASGTSMAAPYVAGASVLVREAMDMIGYQNVNQDMIEGHLRATADIIHDAVTNANYYRVNLQRALDSLMSDDYGDTLADAEDLGTLVDTDTVHGYLHSATDADAFSFVAGSAGRVSVTVSPAGGFTPRMTIPGVSFVQSGSTYSFDVEAGQRYSFILDSSSGSGTYALDLELESVPWSDPPSDLGTIQQSTFSSLQVNGERWLQLQAGKTGWLTLEASASDLGSNFRIELYDDDLNLVRAKDSARFDSWVTEGENYLVRLVGQSNDLDLKATNLLALNGRSMSISGTDGDDAIKVHSGYTVVLDIGGTEYRFWQGSINSIQVSGSAGNDMLDMVGDGRRDMFWLRPENSTWRSGSFTLNTDSIEHVRAHSGGGSDALWIWGTAGDDSLVANSRGVTLTTSTGVILEATRPTFTVYGEGGHDTATLEGSTGSDRVYMNQDLTRLYGYGFGQWLHKFSDITIDATQGGRDYLYLYDSVGSDQITLGDRSASMTGGTYSMSATGFHYNLVYAGRGGGDTVQMYDTDNSDRYTINSRYALLQSSTTYNYAYGFRDVTATSTGLGVDTATVYDTWGDEVLEASLDRSTLTGNGRVSSVEGFDRVSVYSSRGNDRAVFTDSAGDDRFYVNPSFASLSGSGKVVESHRFNDVSAVATNGGLDTASLVGSNYVDQLTTSANNTVQLGNRGYTLTTSGFGSVNVDGRGGRDVAVLDNLAATETLFARGDVASVSYGDRQTDLKGFAQVRAVIEDEDAERDVDAVDFVFNELAAE
;
A
#
# COMPACT_ATOMS: atom_id res chain seq x y z
N SER A 1 -17.46 -39.47 36.42
CA SER A 1 -18.55 -38.88 35.61
C SER A 1 -17.93 -37.73 34.86
N ASP A 2 -18.09 -37.69 33.54
CA ASP A 2 -17.54 -36.62 32.69
C ASP A 2 -18.44 -35.37 32.68
N ASP A 3 -19.54 -35.39 33.44
CA ASP A 3 -20.38 -34.24 33.68
C ASP A 3 -19.70 -33.30 34.69
N ALA A 4 -19.44 -32.06 34.27
CA ALA A 4 -18.77 -31.04 35.08
C ALA A 4 -19.55 -30.63 36.34
N THR A 5 -20.86 -30.91 36.42
CA THR A 5 -21.72 -30.56 37.55
C THR A 5 -21.79 -31.70 38.59
N TYR A 6 -21.79 -32.95 38.13
CA TYR A 6 -21.96 -34.14 38.96
C TYR A 6 -20.74 -35.07 38.84
N GLN A 7 -19.57 -34.55 39.17
CA GLN A 7 -18.33 -35.33 39.22
C GLN A 7 -18.33 -36.30 40.41
N GLY A 8 -17.59 -37.40 40.26
CA GLY A 8 -17.30 -38.28 41.39
C GLY A 8 -16.30 -37.62 42.34
N VAL A 9 -16.14 -38.17 43.54
CA VAL A 9 -15.17 -37.65 44.51
C VAL A 9 -13.74 -37.76 43.95
N ALA A 10 -13.38 -38.89 43.34
CA ALA A 10 -12.13 -39.11 42.63
C ALA A 10 -12.42 -39.38 41.14
N PRO A 11 -12.55 -38.34 40.29
CA PRO A 11 -13.02 -38.51 38.91
C PRO A 11 -12.00 -39.23 38.00
N GLY A 12 -10.71 -39.19 38.34
CA GLY A 12 -9.63 -39.88 37.61
C GLY A 12 -9.37 -41.32 38.05
N ALA A 13 -10.10 -41.85 39.05
CA ALA A 13 -9.88 -43.20 39.54
C ALA A 13 -10.45 -44.26 38.57
N ASP A 14 -9.69 -45.34 38.36
CA ASP A 14 -10.16 -46.53 37.66
C ASP A 14 -11.20 -47.30 38.50
N LEU A 15 -12.20 -47.89 37.84
CA LEU A 15 -13.28 -48.63 38.51
C LEU A 15 -13.34 -50.10 38.07
N VAL A 16 -13.33 -51.01 39.05
CA VAL A 16 -13.59 -52.44 38.84
C VAL A 16 -14.97 -52.80 39.39
N ALA A 17 -15.91 -53.16 38.51
CA ALA A 17 -17.29 -53.49 38.88
C ALA A 17 -17.49 -55.01 39.10
N LEU A 18 -17.58 -55.45 40.36
CA LEU A 18 -17.90 -56.83 40.71
C LEU A 18 -19.39 -56.98 41.04
N ARG A 19 -20.12 -57.68 40.18
CA ARG A 19 -21.58 -57.81 40.29
C ARG A 19 -21.97 -58.90 41.30
N VAL A 20 -22.50 -58.47 42.45
CA VAL A 20 -22.97 -59.36 43.55
C VAL A 20 -24.50 -59.31 43.79
N PHE A 21 -25.25 -58.69 42.87
CA PHE A 21 -26.70 -58.63 42.87
C PHE A 21 -27.27 -59.15 41.55
N ASN A 22 -28.38 -59.88 41.61
CA ASN A 22 -29.16 -60.24 40.41
C ASN A 22 -29.98 -59.04 39.89
N ASP A 23 -30.63 -59.18 38.74
CA ASP A 23 -31.43 -58.09 38.11
C ASP A 23 -32.62 -57.64 38.97
N ALA A 24 -33.02 -58.41 39.99
CA ALA A 24 -34.07 -58.05 40.94
C ALA A 24 -33.54 -57.30 42.18
N GLY A 25 -32.25 -56.96 42.22
CA GLY A 25 -31.63 -56.30 43.37
C GLY A 25 -31.44 -57.21 44.58
N GLN A 26 -31.50 -58.53 44.40
CA GLN A 26 -31.26 -59.51 45.47
C GLN A 26 -29.79 -59.95 45.46
N GLY A 27 -29.14 -59.81 46.61
CA GLY A 27 -27.75 -60.23 46.82
C GLY A 27 -27.67 -61.51 47.65
N ASN A 28 -26.53 -62.21 47.55
CA ASN A 28 -26.21 -63.39 48.36
C ASN A 28 -24.79 -63.23 48.92
N PHE A 29 -24.59 -63.53 50.21
CA PHE A 29 -23.27 -63.40 50.83
C PHE A 29 -22.21 -64.28 50.19
N SER A 30 -22.56 -65.45 49.65
CA SER A 30 -21.59 -66.28 48.93
C SER A 30 -21.07 -65.63 47.63
N TRP A 31 -21.83 -64.71 47.02
CA TRP A 31 -21.35 -63.92 45.89
C TRP A 31 -20.44 -62.79 46.33
N VAL A 32 -20.73 -62.18 47.49
CA VAL A 32 -19.88 -61.15 48.10
C VAL A 32 -18.54 -61.75 48.52
N GLU A 33 -18.54 -62.90 49.20
CA GLU A 33 -17.35 -63.67 49.57
C GLU A 33 -16.45 -63.94 48.35
N GLN A 34 -17.02 -64.51 47.27
CA GLN A 34 -16.30 -64.75 46.02
C GLN A 34 -15.73 -63.48 45.39
N ALA A 35 -16.46 -62.37 45.43
CA ALA A 35 -16.00 -61.09 44.91
C ALA A 35 -14.83 -60.52 45.73
N LEU A 36 -14.90 -60.58 47.07
CA LEU A 36 -13.81 -60.13 47.93
C LEU A 36 -12.55 -61.01 47.74
N ARG A 37 -12.73 -62.32 47.63
CA ARG A 37 -11.62 -63.24 47.29
C ARG A 37 -10.99 -62.88 45.95
N TRP A 38 -11.82 -62.58 44.94
CA TRP A 38 -11.34 -62.15 43.62
C TRP A 38 -10.49 -60.87 43.71
N VAL A 39 -10.89 -59.90 44.55
CA VAL A 39 -10.11 -58.66 44.77
C VAL A 39 -8.73 -58.98 45.31
N HIS A 40 -8.62 -59.80 46.35
CA HIS A 40 -7.33 -60.22 46.92
C HIS A 40 -6.41 -60.84 45.86
N ASP A 41 -6.95 -61.75 45.04
CA ASP A 41 -6.18 -62.48 44.04
C ASP A 41 -5.77 -61.58 42.84
N HIS A 42 -6.48 -60.47 42.55
CA HIS A 42 -6.25 -59.61 41.37
C HIS A 42 -5.77 -58.18 41.67
N LYS A 43 -5.52 -57.82 42.94
CA LYS A 43 -5.19 -56.44 43.35
C LYS A 43 -4.07 -55.77 42.55
N GLY A 44 -3.07 -56.52 42.07
CA GLY A 44 -1.95 -56.00 41.27
C GLY A 44 -2.02 -56.30 39.76
N SER A 45 -3.18 -56.72 39.23
CA SER A 45 -3.32 -57.18 37.84
C SER A 45 -3.61 -56.06 36.83
N PHE A 46 -3.69 -54.80 37.28
CA PHE A 46 -4.04 -53.63 36.48
C PHE A 46 -2.87 -52.63 36.45
N GLU A 47 -2.92 -51.66 35.53
CA GLU A 47 -1.95 -50.56 35.46
C GLU A 47 -1.84 -49.83 36.81
N ASN A 48 -2.99 -49.56 37.43
CA ASN A 48 -3.11 -49.07 38.80
C ASN A 48 -3.66 -50.18 39.72
N PRO A 49 -3.03 -50.48 40.87
CA PRO A 49 -3.51 -51.54 41.77
C PRO A 49 -4.87 -51.21 42.39
N ILE A 50 -5.65 -52.22 42.75
CA ILE A 50 -6.89 -52.05 43.51
C ILE A 50 -6.54 -51.63 44.94
N THR A 51 -6.87 -50.38 45.30
CA THR A 51 -6.54 -49.79 46.60
C THR A 51 -7.74 -49.64 47.53
N THR A 52 -8.97 -49.69 47.00
CA THR A 52 -10.20 -49.43 47.76
C THR A 52 -11.34 -50.33 47.30
N VAL A 53 -12.13 -50.84 48.24
CA VAL A 53 -13.38 -51.58 48.02
C VAL A 53 -14.55 -50.83 48.67
N ASN A 54 -15.65 -50.68 47.93
CA ASN A 54 -16.89 -50.09 48.44
C ASN A 54 -18.03 -51.14 48.47
N LEU A 55 -18.68 -51.28 49.62
CA LEU A 55 -19.82 -52.16 49.84
C LEU A 55 -21.03 -51.35 50.35
N SER A 56 -21.82 -50.85 49.40
CA SER A 56 -23.08 -50.13 49.66
C SER A 56 -24.26 -51.07 49.95
N LEU A 57 -24.05 -52.12 50.76
CA LEU A 57 -25.00 -53.20 51.03
C LEU A 57 -25.06 -53.56 52.53
N GLY A 58 -26.10 -54.28 52.94
CA GLY A 58 -26.23 -54.76 54.31
C GLY A 58 -27.47 -55.61 54.54
N THR A 59 -27.65 -56.07 55.78
CA THR A 59 -28.77 -56.90 56.25
C THR A 59 -29.56 -56.22 57.37
N ASN A 60 -30.68 -56.84 57.76
CA ASN A 60 -31.45 -56.43 58.93
C ASN A 60 -30.75 -56.85 60.24
N TRP A 61 -29.60 -56.25 60.51
CA TRP A 61 -28.79 -56.41 61.72
C TRP A 61 -28.57 -55.04 62.34
N ASN A 62 -28.59 -54.97 63.67
CA ASN A 62 -28.31 -53.74 64.41
C ASN A 62 -27.57 -54.05 65.70
N SER A 63 -26.26 -54.28 65.56
CA SER A 63 -25.34 -54.54 66.66
C SER A 63 -23.94 -54.13 66.24
N THR A 64 -23.09 -53.74 67.19
CA THR A 64 -21.65 -53.57 66.95
C THR A 64 -20.89 -54.89 67.04
N ASN A 65 -21.56 -55.99 67.39
CA ASN A 65 -21.00 -57.33 67.34
C ASN A 65 -21.32 -57.99 66.01
N VAL A 66 -20.33 -58.72 65.50
CA VAL A 66 -20.46 -59.59 64.33
C VAL A 66 -21.51 -60.68 64.61
N PRO A 67 -22.52 -60.90 63.74
CA PRO A 67 -23.48 -61.99 63.90
C PRO A 67 -22.78 -63.36 63.86
N ASN A 68 -23.28 -64.34 64.63
CA ASN A 68 -22.72 -65.69 64.64
C ASN A 68 -22.79 -66.42 63.27
N TRP A 69 -23.61 -65.93 62.34
CA TRP A 69 -23.75 -66.45 60.98
C TRP A 69 -22.92 -65.67 59.95
N ALA A 70 -22.10 -64.72 60.39
CA ALA A 70 -21.16 -63.99 59.54
C ALA A 70 -20.21 -64.93 58.80
N MET A 71 -19.89 -64.60 57.55
CA MET A 71 -19.09 -65.44 56.66
C MET A 71 -18.11 -64.66 55.76
N LEU A 72 -17.88 -63.37 56.04
CA LEU A 72 -17.00 -62.52 55.22
C LEU A 72 -15.75 -62.05 56.00
N GLU A 73 -15.57 -62.48 57.24
CA GLU A 73 -14.57 -61.92 58.15
C GLU A 73 -13.14 -62.27 57.74
N ASP A 74 -12.91 -63.45 57.18
CA ASP A 74 -11.61 -63.87 56.68
C ASP A 74 -11.23 -63.14 55.39
N GLU A 75 -12.17 -62.89 54.47
CA GLU A 75 -11.90 -62.03 53.31
C GLU A 75 -11.65 -60.57 53.71
N PHE A 76 -12.42 -60.01 54.64
CA PHE A 76 -12.18 -58.62 55.08
C PHE A 76 -10.81 -58.47 55.73
N ARG A 77 -10.39 -59.42 56.57
CA ARG A 77 -9.04 -59.42 57.14
C ARG A 77 -7.97 -59.47 56.05
N LEU A 78 -8.13 -60.32 55.02
CA LEU A 78 -7.17 -60.42 53.92
C LEU A 78 -7.03 -59.10 53.14
N LEU A 79 -8.14 -58.43 52.85
CA LEU A 79 -8.11 -57.15 52.14
C LEU A 79 -7.48 -56.04 52.99
N GLU A 80 -7.76 -55.99 54.28
CA GLU A 80 -7.12 -55.04 55.20
C GLU A 80 -5.61 -55.27 55.28
N GLU A 81 -5.16 -56.53 55.41
CA GLU A 81 -3.74 -56.92 55.40
C GLU A 81 -3.05 -56.57 54.07
N ASP A 82 -3.79 -56.54 52.97
CA ASP A 82 -3.31 -56.10 51.66
C ASP A 82 -3.19 -54.57 51.52
N GLY A 83 -3.57 -53.82 52.55
CA GLY A 83 -3.61 -52.36 52.53
C GLY A 83 -4.78 -51.80 51.72
N ILE A 84 -5.83 -52.58 51.47
CA ILE A 84 -7.03 -52.15 50.74
C ILE A 84 -7.99 -51.46 51.73
N PHE A 85 -8.44 -50.25 51.40
CA PHE A 85 -9.43 -49.53 52.20
C PHE A 85 -10.84 -50.07 51.93
N ILE A 86 -11.54 -50.57 52.95
CA ILE A 86 -12.85 -51.24 52.81
C ILE A 86 -13.96 -50.35 53.38
N SER A 87 -14.66 -49.61 52.52
CA SER A 87 -15.77 -48.75 52.91
C SER A 87 -17.11 -49.47 52.86
N VAL A 88 -17.89 -49.45 53.96
CA VAL A 88 -19.13 -50.23 54.07
C VAL A 88 -20.28 -49.38 54.62
N ALA A 89 -21.46 -49.47 54.02
CA ALA A 89 -22.65 -48.72 54.47
C ALA A 89 -23.12 -49.15 55.88
N ALA A 90 -23.25 -48.19 56.81
CA ALA A 90 -23.59 -48.48 58.21
C ALA A 90 -24.99 -49.11 58.40
N GLY A 91 -25.92 -48.86 57.48
CA GLY A 91 -27.32 -49.34 57.51
C GLY A 91 -28.35 -48.22 57.68
N ASN A 92 -29.61 -48.48 57.29
CA ASN A 92 -30.66 -47.45 57.15
C ASN A 92 -31.87 -47.65 58.10
N SER A 93 -31.73 -48.43 59.17
CA SER A 93 -32.84 -48.84 60.03
C SER A 93 -32.86 -48.19 61.41
N PHE A 94 -32.09 -47.13 61.65
CA PHE A 94 -32.00 -46.49 62.97
C PHE A 94 -33.36 -45.96 63.46
N GLN A 95 -34.18 -45.41 62.56
CA GLN A 95 -35.53 -44.94 62.92
C GLN A 95 -36.43 -46.07 63.45
N SER A 96 -36.18 -47.32 63.01
CA SER A 96 -36.91 -48.51 63.48
C SER A 96 -36.33 -49.08 64.77
N TYR A 97 -35.01 -49.10 64.92
CA TYR A 97 -34.34 -49.68 66.10
C TYR A 97 -34.25 -48.71 67.29
N GLN A 98 -34.08 -47.41 67.02
CA GLN A 98 -33.87 -46.34 68.00
C GLN A 98 -32.75 -46.59 69.01
N THR A 99 -31.78 -47.45 68.67
CA THR A 99 -30.61 -47.77 69.49
C THR A 99 -29.37 -47.88 68.60
N PRO A 100 -28.18 -47.46 69.08
CA PRO A 100 -26.92 -47.65 68.36
C PRO A 100 -26.67 -49.11 67.98
N GLY A 101 -26.07 -49.30 66.82
CA GLY A 101 -25.76 -50.58 66.18
C GLY A 101 -25.39 -50.37 64.72
N LEU A 102 -24.82 -51.42 64.10
CA LEU A 102 -24.45 -51.45 62.68
C LEU A 102 -25.08 -52.64 61.99
N SER A 103 -25.22 -52.53 60.66
CA SER A 103 -25.67 -53.62 59.80
C SER A 103 -24.50 -54.55 59.54
N TYR A 104 -24.76 -55.81 59.23
CA TYR A 104 -23.71 -56.69 58.69
C TYR A 104 -23.67 -56.55 57.17
N PRO A 105 -22.51 -56.24 56.53
CA PRO A 105 -21.15 -56.41 57.05
C PRO A 105 -20.47 -55.22 57.76
N ALA A 106 -21.09 -54.03 57.85
CA ALA A 106 -20.49 -52.86 58.51
C ALA A 106 -20.10 -53.08 59.99
N ALA A 107 -20.67 -54.08 60.66
CA ALA A 107 -20.30 -54.48 62.03
C ALA A 107 -18.96 -55.26 62.13
N SER A 108 -18.33 -55.63 61.01
CA SER A 108 -17.01 -56.27 61.01
C SER A 108 -15.94 -55.30 61.53
N PRO A 109 -14.95 -55.76 62.32
CA PRO A 109 -13.86 -54.91 62.80
C PRO A 109 -12.82 -54.57 61.72
N TYR A 110 -12.83 -55.27 60.58
CA TYR A 110 -11.84 -55.14 59.50
C TYR A 110 -12.23 -54.11 58.43
N VAL A 111 -13.35 -53.41 58.62
CA VAL A 111 -13.92 -52.50 57.63
C VAL A 111 -14.23 -51.15 58.25
N VAL A 112 -14.38 -50.13 57.40
CA VAL A 112 -14.73 -48.77 57.80
C VAL A 112 -16.24 -48.55 57.60
N PRO A 113 -17.06 -48.54 58.66
CA PRO A 113 -18.48 -48.30 58.54
C PRO A 113 -18.79 -46.81 58.30
N VAL A 114 -19.69 -46.54 57.35
CA VAL A 114 -20.02 -45.17 56.93
C VAL A 114 -21.49 -44.84 57.17
N ALA A 115 -21.71 -43.84 58.03
CA ALA A 115 -22.99 -43.24 58.31
C ALA A 115 -23.29 -42.08 57.34
N SER A 116 -24.58 -41.77 57.20
CA SER A 116 -25.09 -40.76 56.28
C SER A 116 -25.46 -39.48 57.02
N HIS A 117 -25.14 -38.32 56.42
CA HIS A 117 -25.67 -37.01 56.81
C HIS A 117 -26.41 -36.32 55.65
N GLY A 118 -27.32 -35.41 56.00
CA GLY A 118 -28.05 -34.56 55.05
C GLY A 118 -27.35 -33.22 54.77
N ALA A 119 -27.96 -32.40 53.91
CA ALA A 119 -27.44 -31.09 53.52
C ALA A 119 -27.29 -30.10 54.70
N ASN A 120 -28.03 -30.30 55.79
CA ASN A 120 -27.89 -29.54 57.03
C ASN A 120 -26.66 -29.94 57.87
N GLY A 121 -25.85 -30.89 57.39
CA GLY A 121 -24.68 -31.42 58.10
C GLY A 121 -25.02 -32.28 59.31
N GLN A 122 -26.30 -32.61 59.53
CA GLN A 122 -26.77 -33.49 60.61
C GLN A 122 -26.92 -34.92 60.10
N LEU A 123 -26.71 -35.89 60.99
CA LEU A 123 -26.92 -37.30 60.65
C LEU A 123 -28.34 -37.56 60.17
N SER A 124 -28.45 -38.38 59.13
CA SER A 124 -29.71 -38.84 58.60
C SER A 124 -30.53 -39.58 59.64
N SER A 125 -31.84 -39.35 59.64
CA SER A 125 -32.76 -40.00 60.59
C SER A 125 -32.75 -41.53 60.47
N PHE A 126 -32.52 -42.05 59.26
CA PHE A 126 -32.43 -43.47 58.98
C PHE A 126 -31.06 -44.09 59.31
N SER A 127 -29.98 -43.29 59.34
CA SER A 127 -28.61 -43.81 59.39
C SER A 127 -28.33 -44.52 60.71
N GLN A 128 -27.79 -45.74 60.65
CA GLN A 128 -27.32 -46.43 61.85
C GLN A 128 -26.14 -45.72 62.52
N ARG A 129 -25.93 -46.02 63.81
CA ARG A 129 -25.10 -45.24 64.73
C ARG A 129 -24.12 -46.16 65.46
N ALA A 130 -22.82 -45.90 65.37
CA ALA A 130 -21.81 -46.53 66.21
C ALA A 130 -20.58 -45.62 66.34
N SER A 131 -19.83 -45.72 67.43
CA SER A 131 -18.71 -44.80 67.72
C SER A 131 -17.59 -44.84 66.67
N ASN A 132 -17.46 -45.95 65.94
CA ASN A 132 -16.46 -46.14 64.90
C ASN A 132 -16.93 -45.75 63.49
N VAL A 133 -18.09 -45.11 63.30
CA VAL A 133 -18.47 -44.67 61.94
C VAL A 133 -17.70 -43.42 61.51
N LEU A 134 -17.40 -43.35 60.22
CA LEU A 134 -17.20 -42.07 59.52
C LEU A 134 -18.56 -41.59 59.01
N VAL A 135 -18.76 -40.28 58.93
CA VAL A 135 -19.99 -39.69 58.41
C VAL A 135 -19.70 -38.97 57.10
N ALA A 136 -20.48 -39.26 56.07
CA ALA A 136 -20.36 -38.64 54.76
C ALA A 136 -21.74 -38.28 54.18
N PRO A 137 -21.81 -37.45 53.13
CA PRO A 137 -23.08 -37.07 52.51
C PRO A 137 -23.82 -38.30 51.99
N GLY A 138 -25.08 -38.48 52.41
CA GLY A 138 -25.87 -39.65 51.99
C GLY A 138 -27.37 -39.39 51.82
N GLU A 139 -27.86 -38.15 51.97
CA GLU A 139 -29.25 -37.80 51.62
C GLU A 139 -29.33 -37.01 50.31
N SER A 140 -30.26 -37.40 49.45
CA SER A 140 -30.54 -36.73 48.17
C SER A 140 -29.29 -36.58 47.30
N ILE A 141 -28.42 -37.59 47.31
CA ILE A 141 -27.17 -37.60 46.55
C ILE A 141 -27.49 -37.88 45.09
N MET A 142 -27.21 -36.92 44.22
CA MET A 142 -27.34 -37.05 42.78
C MET A 142 -26.15 -37.84 42.23
N SER A 143 -26.41 -38.96 41.55
CA SER A 143 -25.36 -39.76 40.92
C SER A 143 -25.86 -40.45 39.65
N THR A 144 -24.94 -41.01 38.86
CA THR A 144 -25.24 -41.68 37.60
C THR A 144 -26.22 -42.83 37.80
N ALA A 145 -27.23 -42.95 36.93
CA ALA A 145 -28.17 -44.05 36.98
C ALA A 145 -28.36 -44.72 35.61
N PRO A 146 -28.52 -46.06 35.57
CA PRO A 146 -28.71 -46.79 34.33
C PRO A 146 -29.99 -46.37 33.60
N GLU A 147 -29.90 -46.15 32.28
CA GLU A 147 -31.02 -45.68 31.45
C GLU A 147 -32.25 -46.60 31.50
N HIS A 148 -32.06 -47.90 31.72
CA HIS A 148 -33.14 -48.89 31.72
C HIS A 148 -34.12 -48.75 32.90
N LEU A 149 -33.82 -47.95 33.92
CA LEU A 149 -34.68 -47.74 35.09
C LEU A 149 -35.94 -46.89 34.80
N TRP A 150 -36.02 -46.22 33.64
CA TRP A 150 -37.10 -45.25 33.34
C TRP A 150 -37.91 -45.52 32.06
N GLY A 151 -37.82 -46.73 31.49
CA GLY A 151 -38.83 -47.23 30.54
C GLY A 151 -38.98 -46.49 29.19
N SER A 152 -38.14 -45.50 28.86
CA SER A 152 -38.03 -44.95 27.50
C SER A 152 -36.70 -44.21 27.30
N SER A 153 -36.10 -44.36 26.12
CA SER A 153 -34.84 -43.72 25.68
C SER A 153 -34.98 -42.22 25.37
N ALA A 154 -36.06 -41.58 25.82
CA ALA A 154 -36.43 -40.21 25.43
C ALA A 154 -36.48 -39.22 26.61
N GLN A 155 -36.00 -39.61 27.80
CA GLN A 155 -35.77 -38.68 28.91
C GLN A 155 -34.31 -38.78 29.36
N SER A 156 -33.59 -37.67 29.23
CA SER A 156 -32.17 -37.52 29.58
C SER A 156 -31.95 -37.44 31.10
N HIS A 157 -32.47 -38.40 31.86
CA HIS A 157 -32.18 -38.51 33.29
C HIS A 157 -30.96 -39.41 33.48
N ARG A 158 -29.77 -38.97 33.10
CA ARG A 158 -28.52 -39.73 33.31
C ARG A 158 -28.13 -39.83 34.79
N PHE A 159 -28.85 -39.11 35.65
CA PHE A 159 -28.61 -39.00 37.09
C PHE A 159 -29.91 -39.14 37.88
N ILE A 160 -29.84 -39.76 39.05
CA ILE A 160 -30.93 -39.86 40.03
C ILE A 160 -30.45 -39.46 41.41
N ALA A 161 -31.31 -38.76 42.17
CA ALA A 161 -31.08 -38.53 43.58
C ALA A 161 -31.55 -39.73 44.41
N ALA A 162 -30.67 -40.26 45.24
CA ALA A 162 -30.99 -41.33 46.20
C ALA A 162 -30.52 -40.98 47.62
N SER A 163 -31.18 -41.56 48.61
CA SER A 163 -30.83 -41.38 50.03
C SER A 163 -30.54 -42.72 50.69
N GLY A 164 -29.41 -42.81 51.37
CA GLY A 164 -28.99 -44.00 52.11
C GLY A 164 -27.53 -43.92 52.55
N THR A 165 -27.17 -44.71 53.56
CA THR A 165 -25.75 -44.99 53.88
C THR A 165 -25.01 -45.61 52.70
N SER A 166 -25.74 -46.25 51.78
CA SER A 166 -25.27 -46.71 50.47
C SER A 166 -24.71 -45.60 49.56
N MET A 167 -25.12 -44.34 49.76
CA MET A 167 -24.59 -43.18 49.02
C MET A 167 -23.40 -42.54 49.77
N ALA A 168 -23.36 -42.67 51.09
CA ALA A 168 -22.28 -42.16 51.92
C ALA A 168 -20.99 -43.00 51.82
N ALA A 169 -21.12 -44.34 51.81
CA ALA A 169 -19.96 -45.26 51.66
C ALA A 169 -19.07 -44.95 50.43
N PRO A 170 -19.61 -44.80 49.20
CA PRO A 170 -18.77 -44.53 48.04
C PRO A 170 -18.10 -43.15 48.08
N TYR A 171 -18.65 -42.18 48.85
CA TYR A 171 -17.97 -40.91 49.08
C TYR A 171 -16.67 -41.11 49.86
N VAL A 172 -16.71 -41.90 50.94
CA VAL A 172 -15.52 -42.22 51.75
C VAL A 172 -14.55 -43.10 50.96
N ALA A 173 -15.05 -44.02 50.14
CA ALA A 173 -14.21 -44.78 49.22
C ALA A 173 -13.43 -43.87 48.27
N GLY A 174 -14.09 -42.91 47.61
CA GLY A 174 -13.42 -41.93 46.75
C GLY A 174 -12.44 -41.03 47.52
N ALA A 175 -12.83 -40.58 48.72
CA ALA A 175 -11.96 -39.80 49.60
C ALA A 175 -10.67 -40.56 49.97
N SER A 176 -10.77 -41.87 50.20
CA SER A 176 -9.61 -42.72 50.54
C SER A 176 -8.58 -42.77 49.39
N VAL A 177 -9.03 -42.73 48.14
CA VAL A 177 -8.16 -42.76 46.96
C VAL A 177 -7.38 -41.45 46.86
N LEU A 178 -8.05 -40.29 46.98
CA LEU A 178 -7.39 -38.98 46.92
C LEU A 178 -6.41 -38.76 48.09
N VAL A 179 -6.77 -39.19 49.30
CA VAL A 179 -5.85 -39.10 50.45
C VAL A 179 -4.63 -39.99 50.24
N ARG A 180 -4.80 -41.19 49.66
CA ARG A 180 -3.67 -42.07 49.32
C ARG A 180 -2.77 -41.41 48.29
N GLU A 181 -3.33 -40.86 47.21
CA GLU A 181 -2.57 -40.16 46.17
C GLU A 181 -1.74 -39.01 46.76
N ALA A 182 -2.34 -38.16 47.61
CA ALA A 182 -1.64 -37.09 48.28
C ALA A 182 -0.53 -37.59 49.22
N MET A 183 -0.78 -38.67 49.98
CA MET A 183 0.24 -39.29 50.83
C MET A 183 1.41 -39.84 50.00
N ASP A 184 1.14 -40.52 48.89
CA ASP A 184 2.17 -41.05 47.99
C ASP A 184 2.98 -39.91 47.34
N MET A 185 2.33 -38.81 46.93
CA MET A 185 2.99 -37.63 46.35
C MET A 185 4.03 -37.01 47.28
N ILE A 186 3.73 -36.91 48.57
CA ILE A 186 4.65 -36.36 49.57
C ILE A 186 5.59 -37.43 50.19
N GLY A 187 5.66 -38.60 49.57
CA GLY A 187 6.66 -39.63 49.86
C GLY A 187 6.31 -40.62 50.96
N TYR A 188 5.05 -40.70 51.42
CA TYR A 188 4.64 -41.76 52.34
C TYR A 188 4.87 -43.13 51.67
N GLN A 189 5.21 -44.12 52.50
CA GLN A 189 5.46 -45.48 52.06
C GLN A 189 4.49 -46.44 52.75
N ASN A 190 4.00 -47.45 52.04
CA ASN A 190 3.10 -48.49 52.56
C ASN A 190 1.78 -47.94 53.13
N VAL A 191 1.13 -47.01 52.44
CA VAL A 191 -0.15 -46.42 52.85
C VAL A 191 -1.23 -47.50 52.97
N ASN A 192 -1.81 -47.67 54.17
CA ASN A 192 -2.81 -48.70 54.49
C ASN A 192 -4.15 -48.09 54.97
N GLN A 193 -5.14 -48.96 55.28
CA GLN A 193 -6.47 -48.53 55.74
C GLN A 193 -6.41 -47.65 56.98
N ASP A 194 -5.64 -48.04 58.00
CA ASP A 194 -5.52 -47.32 59.27
C ASP A 194 -4.92 -45.92 59.12
N MET A 195 -3.91 -45.75 58.26
CA MET A 195 -3.31 -44.45 57.97
C MET A 195 -4.33 -43.50 57.35
N ILE A 196 -5.07 -43.99 56.34
CA ILE A 196 -6.07 -43.19 55.65
C ILE A 196 -7.25 -42.88 56.58
N GLU A 197 -7.79 -43.88 57.29
CA GLU A 197 -8.89 -43.67 58.22
C GLU A 197 -8.49 -42.73 59.35
N GLY A 198 -7.31 -42.94 59.94
CA GLY A 198 -6.75 -42.09 60.99
C GLY A 198 -6.62 -40.64 60.53
N HIS A 199 -6.15 -40.41 59.31
CA HIS A 199 -6.04 -39.07 58.72
C HIS A 199 -7.40 -38.41 58.45
N LEU A 200 -8.35 -39.17 57.88
CA LEU A 200 -9.71 -38.72 57.67
C LEU A 200 -10.40 -38.35 58.99
N ARG A 201 -10.13 -39.10 60.08
CA ARG A 201 -10.64 -38.77 61.43
C ARG A 201 -9.97 -37.57 62.05
N ALA A 202 -8.65 -37.44 61.90
CA ALA A 202 -7.89 -36.32 62.46
C ALA A 202 -8.30 -34.98 61.85
N THR A 203 -8.73 -34.99 60.59
CA THR A 203 -9.13 -33.80 59.83
C THR A 203 -10.65 -33.60 59.73
N ALA A 204 -11.44 -34.57 60.17
CA ALA A 204 -12.90 -34.53 60.16
C ALA A 204 -13.49 -33.37 61.00
N ASP A 205 -14.67 -32.91 60.59
CA ASP A 205 -15.53 -32.08 61.44
C ASP A 205 -16.30 -32.96 62.44
N ILE A 206 -16.56 -32.44 63.63
CA ILE A 206 -17.34 -33.16 64.65
C ILE A 206 -18.82 -32.80 64.52
N ILE A 207 -19.68 -33.79 64.30
CA ILE A 207 -21.15 -33.64 64.38
C ILE A 207 -21.64 -34.21 65.71
N HIS A 208 -22.46 -33.44 66.43
CA HIS A 208 -23.19 -33.90 67.61
C HIS A 208 -24.58 -34.44 67.25
N ASP A 209 -24.87 -35.70 67.60
CA ASP A 209 -26.19 -36.32 67.42
C ASP A 209 -27.03 -36.21 68.68
N ALA A 210 -28.03 -35.35 68.67
CA ALA A 210 -28.92 -35.17 69.81
C ALA A 210 -29.70 -36.44 70.20
N VAL A 211 -29.86 -37.41 69.28
CA VAL A 211 -30.61 -38.65 69.55
C VAL A 211 -29.81 -39.63 70.40
N THR A 212 -28.51 -39.76 70.13
CA THR A 212 -27.62 -40.67 70.88
C THR A 212 -26.75 -39.96 71.92
N ASN A 213 -26.77 -38.62 71.94
CA ASN A 213 -25.87 -37.77 72.74
C ASN A 213 -24.38 -38.10 72.51
N ALA A 214 -24.04 -38.47 71.28
CA ALA A 214 -22.68 -38.85 70.88
C ALA A 214 -22.17 -37.94 69.75
N ASN A 215 -20.85 -37.88 69.63
CA ASN A 215 -20.17 -37.13 68.59
C ASN A 215 -19.64 -38.09 67.52
N TYR A 216 -19.73 -37.69 66.26
CA TYR A 216 -19.29 -38.49 65.11
C TYR A 216 -18.39 -37.67 64.18
N TYR A 217 -17.50 -38.35 63.47
CA TYR A 217 -16.50 -37.75 62.59
C TYR A 217 -17.05 -37.60 61.18
N ARG A 218 -17.42 -36.38 60.78
CA ARG A 218 -17.80 -36.06 59.40
C ARG A 218 -16.55 -35.80 58.57
N VAL A 219 -16.36 -36.58 57.52
CA VAL A 219 -15.23 -36.43 56.59
C VAL A 219 -15.21 -34.99 56.04
N ASN A 220 -14.08 -34.32 56.24
CA ASN A 220 -13.76 -33.03 55.63
C ASN A 220 -12.56 -33.26 54.69
N LEU A 221 -12.87 -33.67 53.46
CA LEU A 221 -11.85 -34.08 52.50
C LEU A 221 -10.91 -32.93 52.12
N GLN A 222 -11.42 -31.71 52.00
CA GLN A 222 -10.58 -30.54 51.72
C GLN A 222 -9.50 -30.38 52.80
N ARG A 223 -9.88 -30.38 54.08
CA ARG A 223 -8.93 -30.28 55.19
C ARG A 223 -7.97 -31.48 55.25
N ALA A 224 -8.42 -32.66 54.82
CA ALA A 224 -7.58 -33.85 54.74
C ALA A 224 -6.49 -33.70 53.67
N LEU A 225 -6.79 -33.11 52.52
CA LEU A 225 -5.80 -32.90 51.45
C LEU A 225 -4.89 -31.71 51.77
N ASP A 226 -5.46 -30.60 52.26
CA ASP A 226 -4.70 -29.39 52.62
C ASP A 226 -3.64 -29.67 53.71
N SER A 227 -3.92 -30.60 54.63
CA SER A 227 -2.95 -30.96 55.68
C SER A 227 -1.82 -31.88 55.21
N LEU A 228 -1.93 -32.44 54.00
CA LEU A 228 -0.88 -33.24 53.36
C LEU A 228 -0.06 -32.39 52.37
N MET A 229 -0.70 -31.47 51.67
CA MET A 229 -0.11 -30.70 50.56
C MET A 229 0.30 -29.27 50.99
N SER A 230 1.23 -29.14 51.94
CA SER A 230 1.85 -27.84 52.27
C SER A 230 2.95 -27.47 51.28
N ASP A 231 3.12 -26.16 51.07
CA ASP A 231 4.20 -25.53 50.29
C ASP A 231 5.60 -26.08 50.66
N ASP A 232 6.41 -26.41 49.65
CA ASP A 232 7.67 -27.16 49.79
C ASP A 232 8.93 -26.29 49.73
N TYR A 233 8.89 -25.14 49.05
CA TYR A 233 9.95 -24.13 49.04
C TYR A 233 9.40 -22.73 49.39
N GLY A 234 10.22 -21.68 49.25
CA GLY A 234 9.81 -20.31 49.52
C GLY A 234 9.64 -19.50 48.25
N ASP A 235 8.54 -18.74 48.14
CA ASP A 235 8.19 -17.98 46.93
C ASP A 235 9.04 -16.74 46.65
N THR A 236 9.92 -16.37 47.59
CA THR A 236 10.67 -15.12 47.51
C THR A 236 12.16 -15.35 47.60
N LEU A 237 12.94 -14.47 46.96
CA LEU A 237 14.41 -14.50 47.06
C LEU A 237 14.93 -14.38 48.50
N ALA A 238 14.13 -13.85 49.43
CA ALA A 238 14.52 -13.74 50.84
C ALA A 238 14.49 -15.10 51.56
N ASP A 239 13.64 -16.02 51.09
CA ASP A 239 13.40 -17.34 51.63
C ASP A 239 13.88 -18.44 50.66
N ALA A 240 14.73 -18.08 49.70
CA ALA A 240 15.23 -18.99 48.68
C ALA A 240 16.05 -20.13 49.28
N GLU A 241 15.80 -21.35 48.83
CA GLU A 241 16.56 -22.53 49.27
C GLU A 241 18.01 -22.44 48.80
N ASP A 242 18.96 -22.63 49.71
CA ASP A 242 20.40 -22.56 49.41
C ASP A 242 20.91 -23.95 48.98
N LEU A 243 21.10 -24.11 47.66
CA LEU A 243 21.65 -25.31 47.03
C LEU A 243 23.16 -25.47 47.28
N GLY A 244 23.80 -24.50 47.94
CA GLY A 244 25.22 -24.56 48.25
C GLY A 244 26.09 -24.16 47.07
N THR A 245 27.24 -24.83 46.88
CA THR A 245 28.21 -24.47 45.83
C THR A 245 28.10 -25.41 44.63
N LEU A 246 27.70 -24.89 43.48
CA LEU A 246 27.60 -25.63 42.22
C LEU A 246 28.98 -25.77 41.58
N VAL A 247 29.49 -26.99 41.45
CA VAL A 247 30.83 -27.28 40.88
C VAL A 247 30.79 -28.02 39.55
N ASP A 248 29.70 -28.71 39.27
CA ASP A 248 29.47 -29.53 38.06
C ASP A 248 27.96 -29.58 37.85
N THR A 249 27.29 -30.64 38.30
CA THR A 249 25.83 -30.77 38.23
C THR A 249 25.15 -30.78 39.60
N ASP A 250 23.91 -30.32 39.69
CA ASP A 250 23.02 -30.52 40.84
C ASP A 250 21.58 -30.75 40.37
N THR A 251 20.78 -31.49 41.14
CA THR A 251 19.38 -31.77 40.81
C THR A 251 18.47 -31.53 42.00
N VAL A 252 17.40 -30.77 41.77
CA VAL A 252 16.39 -30.42 42.79
C VAL A 252 15.01 -30.86 42.31
N HIS A 253 14.17 -31.33 43.23
CA HIS A 253 12.79 -31.70 42.96
C HIS A 253 11.83 -30.86 43.79
N GLY A 254 10.75 -30.38 43.20
CA GLY A 254 9.72 -29.60 43.91
C GLY A 254 8.33 -29.73 43.30
N TYR A 255 7.36 -29.00 43.85
CA TYR A 255 5.97 -29.00 43.42
C TYR A 255 5.32 -27.63 43.55
N LEU A 256 4.83 -27.10 42.42
CA LEU A 256 4.02 -25.90 42.43
C LEU A 256 2.57 -26.24 42.80
N HIS A 257 2.12 -25.83 43.98
CA HIS A 257 0.81 -26.08 44.58
C HIS A 257 -0.34 -25.37 43.86
N SER A 258 -0.05 -24.30 43.14
CA SER A 258 -1.03 -23.54 42.38
C SER A 258 -0.37 -22.77 41.24
N ALA A 259 -1.17 -22.20 40.34
CA ALA A 259 -0.64 -21.32 39.29
C ALA A 259 -0.07 -19.99 39.82
N THR A 260 -0.21 -19.70 41.12
CA THR A 260 0.37 -18.51 41.77
C THR A 260 1.53 -18.86 42.68
N ASP A 261 1.84 -20.15 42.82
CA ASP A 261 2.97 -20.63 43.57
C ASP A 261 4.28 -20.37 42.82
N ALA A 262 5.36 -20.17 43.56
CA ALA A 262 6.69 -19.96 43.03
C ALA A 262 7.72 -20.56 43.99
N ASP A 263 8.82 -21.07 43.44
CA ASP A 263 9.90 -21.64 44.23
C ASP A 263 11.20 -20.89 43.95
N ALA A 264 11.79 -20.31 45.00
CA ALA A 264 13.04 -19.58 44.91
C ALA A 264 14.23 -20.45 45.34
N PHE A 265 15.30 -20.39 44.56
CA PHE A 265 16.55 -21.12 44.80
C PHE A 265 17.74 -20.18 44.76
N SER A 266 18.82 -20.54 45.44
CA SER A 266 20.10 -19.86 45.39
C SER A 266 21.27 -20.83 45.40
N PHE A 267 22.37 -20.46 44.76
CA PHE A 267 23.61 -21.23 44.77
C PHE A 267 24.84 -20.30 44.66
N VAL A 268 26.02 -20.79 45.00
CA VAL A 268 27.31 -20.14 44.77
C VAL A 268 28.02 -20.86 43.63
N ALA A 269 28.48 -20.14 42.60
CA ALA A 269 29.23 -20.77 41.52
C ALA A 269 30.63 -21.19 41.99
N GLY A 270 30.99 -22.46 41.82
CA GLY A 270 32.28 -23.01 42.25
C GLY A 270 33.46 -22.63 41.35
N SER A 271 33.17 -22.25 40.10
CA SER A 271 34.15 -21.74 39.13
C SER A 271 33.47 -20.74 38.17
N ALA A 272 34.27 -19.99 37.41
CA ALA A 272 33.73 -19.15 36.35
C ALA A 272 33.35 -20.03 35.15
N GLY A 273 32.17 -19.81 34.58
CA GLY A 273 31.57 -20.75 33.65
C GLY A 273 30.20 -20.31 33.15
N ARG A 274 29.49 -21.21 32.48
CA ARG A 274 28.09 -21.07 32.10
C ARG A 274 27.26 -22.06 32.89
N VAL A 275 26.24 -21.57 33.58
CA VAL A 275 25.23 -22.41 34.24
C VAL A 275 24.06 -22.59 33.30
N SER A 276 23.66 -23.84 33.09
CA SER A 276 22.42 -24.22 32.43
C SER A 276 21.47 -24.84 33.46
N VAL A 277 20.23 -24.35 33.52
CA VAL A 277 19.18 -24.87 34.39
C VAL A 277 18.07 -25.43 33.50
N THR A 278 17.90 -26.75 33.51
CA THR A 278 16.88 -27.45 32.73
C THR A 278 15.70 -27.82 33.62
N VAL A 279 14.50 -27.36 33.23
CA VAL A 279 13.26 -27.68 33.94
C VAL A 279 12.58 -28.88 33.27
N SER A 280 12.34 -29.93 34.05
CA SER A 280 11.60 -31.13 33.64
C SER A 280 10.23 -31.16 34.32
N PRO A 281 9.18 -30.55 33.74
CA PRO A 281 7.85 -30.48 34.35
C PRO A 281 7.08 -31.81 34.25
N ALA A 282 6.38 -32.18 35.32
CA ALA A 282 5.43 -33.28 35.39
C ALA A 282 4.08 -32.76 35.94
N GLY A 283 2.96 -33.17 35.36
CA GLY A 283 1.63 -32.68 35.76
C GLY A 283 1.03 -31.57 34.88
N GLY A 284 1.67 -31.22 33.76
CA GLY A 284 1.05 -30.40 32.72
C GLY A 284 1.08 -28.89 32.96
N PHE A 285 2.07 -28.39 33.69
CA PHE A 285 2.31 -26.95 33.85
C PHE A 285 3.36 -26.42 32.87
N THR A 286 3.34 -25.11 32.62
CA THR A 286 4.30 -24.43 31.74
C THR A 286 5.28 -23.59 32.57
N PRO A 287 6.54 -24.04 32.73
CA PRO A 287 7.51 -23.40 33.61
C PRO A 287 7.96 -22.04 33.07
N ARG A 288 8.16 -21.08 33.98
CA ARG A 288 8.79 -19.79 33.70
C ARG A 288 9.80 -19.50 34.80
N MET A 289 11.01 -19.14 34.41
CA MET A 289 12.09 -18.83 35.35
C MET A 289 12.50 -17.36 35.29
N THR A 290 12.72 -16.77 36.46
CA THR A 290 13.23 -15.41 36.62
C THR A 290 14.57 -15.45 37.34
N ILE A 291 15.60 -14.84 36.75
CA ILE A 291 16.96 -14.78 37.31
C ILE A 291 17.35 -13.30 37.53
N PRO A 292 17.19 -12.77 38.76
CA PRO A 292 17.40 -11.35 39.03
C PRO A 292 18.84 -10.89 38.78
N GLY A 293 18.98 -9.80 38.03
CA GLY A 293 20.29 -9.16 37.80
C GLY A 293 21.21 -9.90 36.83
N VAL A 294 20.71 -10.94 36.17
CA VAL A 294 21.47 -11.74 35.20
C VAL A 294 20.71 -11.82 33.88
N SER A 295 21.42 -11.61 32.78
CA SER A 295 20.87 -11.89 31.44
C SER A 295 21.08 -13.38 31.12
N PHE A 296 20.06 -14.04 30.60
CA PHE A 296 20.10 -15.47 30.28
C PHE A 296 19.50 -15.74 28.90
N VAL A 297 19.87 -16.88 28.31
CA VAL A 297 19.29 -17.41 27.07
C VAL A 297 18.37 -18.57 27.43
N GLN A 298 17.17 -18.60 26.85
CA GLN A 298 16.24 -19.72 27.01
C GLN A 298 16.15 -20.52 25.70
N SER A 299 16.42 -21.83 25.78
CA SER A 299 16.21 -22.78 24.68
C SER A 299 15.33 -23.93 25.19
N GLY A 300 14.06 -23.93 24.77
CA GLY A 300 13.07 -24.88 25.30
C GLY A 300 12.86 -24.70 26.81
N SER A 301 13.13 -25.74 27.58
CA SER A 301 13.04 -25.73 29.05
C SER A 301 14.40 -25.51 29.75
N THR A 302 15.45 -25.19 28.99
CA THR A 302 16.79 -24.89 29.52
C THR A 302 17.07 -23.39 29.50
N TYR A 303 17.61 -22.88 30.60
CA TYR A 303 17.97 -21.49 30.82
C TYR A 303 19.47 -21.39 31.11
N SER A 304 20.23 -20.67 30.28
CA SER A 304 21.68 -20.62 30.38
C SER A 304 22.20 -19.20 30.61
N PHE A 305 23.14 -19.03 31.55
CA PHE A 305 23.75 -17.74 31.88
C PHE A 305 25.18 -17.91 32.42
N ASP A 306 26.00 -16.88 32.24
CA ASP A 306 27.40 -16.92 32.70
C ASP A 306 27.50 -16.55 34.19
N VAL A 307 28.43 -17.21 34.89
CA VAL A 307 28.66 -17.05 36.33
C VAL A 307 30.14 -16.78 36.66
N GLU A 308 30.38 -16.05 37.74
CA GLU A 308 31.71 -15.79 38.30
C GLU A 308 32.00 -16.70 39.50
N ALA A 309 33.24 -17.18 39.59
CA ALA A 309 33.67 -18.03 40.70
C ALA A 309 33.47 -17.34 42.07
N GLY A 310 32.72 -17.99 42.96
CA GLY A 310 32.45 -17.52 44.31
C GLY A 310 31.29 -16.52 44.43
N GLN A 311 30.65 -16.12 43.32
CA GLN A 311 29.46 -15.28 43.35
C GLN A 311 28.21 -16.12 43.64
N ARG A 312 27.28 -15.54 44.40
CA ARG A 312 25.96 -16.12 44.68
C ARG A 312 24.95 -15.67 43.62
N TYR A 313 24.18 -16.62 43.12
CA TYR A 313 23.09 -16.44 42.17
C TYR A 313 21.80 -16.95 42.78
N SER A 314 20.69 -16.36 42.37
CA SER A 314 19.35 -16.77 42.79
C SER A 314 18.41 -16.76 41.59
N PHE A 315 17.40 -17.62 41.61
CA PHE A 315 16.37 -17.69 40.60
C PHE A 315 15.04 -18.11 41.21
N ILE A 316 13.95 -17.78 40.53
CA ILE A 316 12.58 -18.15 40.91
C ILE A 316 11.98 -18.95 39.76
N LEU A 317 11.46 -20.14 40.06
CA LEU A 317 10.62 -20.91 39.15
C LEU A 317 9.16 -20.67 39.50
N ASP A 318 8.36 -20.25 38.52
CA ASP A 318 6.90 -20.17 38.64
C ASP A 318 6.22 -20.84 37.44
N SER A 319 4.89 -20.81 37.43
CA SER A 319 4.08 -21.37 36.36
C SER A 319 3.30 -20.28 35.62
N SER A 320 3.34 -20.32 34.29
CA SER A 320 2.45 -19.48 33.46
C SER A 320 1.04 -20.07 33.29
N SER A 321 0.89 -21.38 33.53
CA SER A 321 -0.38 -22.09 33.52
C SER A 321 -0.23 -23.48 34.15
N GLY A 322 -1.17 -23.89 35.01
CA GLY A 322 -1.17 -25.22 35.64
C GLY A 322 -0.34 -25.28 36.93
N SER A 323 -0.41 -26.43 37.59
CA SER A 323 0.31 -26.81 38.82
C SER A 323 0.87 -28.22 38.63
N GLY A 324 1.98 -28.57 39.26
CA GLY A 324 2.66 -29.83 38.96
C GLY A 324 4.01 -29.97 39.64
N THR A 325 4.57 -31.18 39.60
CA THR A 325 5.91 -31.46 40.12
C THR A 325 6.96 -31.15 39.08
N TYR A 326 8.18 -30.86 39.48
CA TYR A 326 9.27 -30.63 38.55
C TYR A 326 10.60 -31.19 39.07
N ALA A 327 11.53 -31.39 38.13
CA ALA A 327 12.95 -31.50 38.43
C ALA A 327 13.71 -30.33 37.79
N LEU A 328 14.66 -29.76 38.53
CA LEU A 328 15.62 -28.77 38.07
C LEU A 328 16.98 -29.43 37.97
N ASP A 329 17.52 -29.54 36.77
CA ASP A 329 18.88 -30.01 36.53
C ASP A 329 19.79 -28.81 36.24
N LEU A 330 20.70 -28.51 37.17
CA LEU A 330 21.70 -27.44 37.06
C LEU A 330 23.01 -28.05 36.57
N GLU A 331 23.68 -27.41 35.61
CA GLU A 331 24.98 -27.83 35.08
C GLU A 331 25.89 -26.61 34.92
N LEU A 332 27.12 -26.66 35.45
CA LEU A 332 28.15 -25.62 35.33
C LEU A 332 29.28 -26.09 34.39
N GLU A 333 29.40 -25.44 33.24
CA GLU A 333 30.44 -25.71 32.25
C GLU A 333 31.51 -24.60 32.22
N SER A 334 32.76 -24.96 31.91
CA SER A 334 33.83 -23.98 31.76
C SER A 334 33.73 -23.21 30.45
N VAL A 335 33.87 -21.88 30.49
CA VAL A 335 33.93 -21.00 29.31
C VAL A 335 35.34 -20.47 29.05
N PRO A 336 35.69 -20.10 27.80
CA PRO A 336 37.04 -19.64 27.46
C PRO A 336 37.32 -18.17 27.82
N TRP A 337 36.31 -17.38 28.16
CA TRP A 337 36.44 -15.96 28.50
C TRP A 337 36.50 -15.70 30.00
N SER A 338 37.26 -14.68 30.41
CA SER A 338 37.29 -14.21 31.80
C SER A 338 36.12 -13.30 32.17
N ASP A 339 35.53 -12.63 31.18
CA ASP A 339 34.37 -11.74 31.31
C ASP A 339 33.33 -12.12 30.23
N PRO A 340 32.02 -12.11 30.53
CA PRO A 340 30.98 -12.48 29.56
C PRO A 340 31.04 -11.68 28.25
N PRO A 341 30.78 -12.30 27.09
CA PRO A 341 30.76 -11.62 25.79
C PRO A 341 29.77 -10.45 25.79
N SER A 342 30.17 -9.32 25.22
CA SER A 342 29.22 -8.20 25.04
C SER A 342 28.23 -8.54 23.92
N ASP A 343 26.93 -8.50 24.21
CA ASP A 343 25.90 -8.74 23.20
C ASP A 343 25.72 -7.53 22.27
N LEU A 344 25.83 -7.78 20.97
CA LEU A 344 25.64 -6.82 19.88
C LEU A 344 24.22 -6.88 19.28
N GLY A 345 23.41 -7.86 19.68
CA GLY A 345 22.09 -8.14 19.15
C GLY A 345 22.11 -8.77 17.75
N THR A 346 20.98 -8.68 17.05
CA THR A 346 20.83 -9.18 15.69
C THR A 346 21.52 -8.26 14.68
N ILE A 347 22.43 -8.81 13.88
CA ILE A 347 23.23 -8.05 12.92
C ILE A 347 22.62 -8.14 11.53
N GLN A 348 22.20 -6.98 11.03
CA GLN A 348 21.95 -6.74 9.60
C GLN A 348 23.03 -5.77 9.08
N GLN A 349 23.07 -4.55 9.61
CA GLN A 349 24.19 -3.63 9.43
C GLN A 349 24.29 -2.70 10.64
N SER A 350 25.42 -2.75 11.36
CA SER A 350 25.65 -1.94 12.56
C SER A 350 27.10 -1.53 12.67
N THR A 351 27.36 -0.37 13.28
CA THR A 351 28.71 0.08 13.65
C THR A 351 28.77 0.24 15.16
N PHE A 352 29.76 -0.40 15.78
CA PHE A 352 30.01 -0.37 17.22
C PHE A 352 31.31 0.38 17.46
N SER A 353 31.22 1.53 18.13
CA SER A 353 32.36 2.41 18.33
C SER A 353 33.00 2.30 19.70
N SER A 354 34.28 2.67 19.77
CA SER A 354 35.06 2.75 21.02
C SER A 354 35.16 1.45 21.82
N LEU A 355 35.21 0.31 21.11
CA LEU A 355 35.46 -0.99 21.72
C LEU A 355 36.92 -1.04 22.22
N GLN A 356 37.08 -1.36 23.51
CA GLN A 356 38.37 -1.65 24.12
C GLN A 356 38.73 -3.11 23.89
N VAL A 357 39.92 -3.42 23.40
CA VAL A 357 40.45 -4.78 23.27
C VAL A 357 41.78 -4.84 24.01
N ASN A 358 41.85 -5.58 25.12
CA ASN A 358 43.05 -5.71 25.94
C ASN A 358 43.56 -7.16 25.95
N GLY A 359 44.26 -7.55 24.90
CA GLY A 359 44.69 -8.92 24.65
C GLY A 359 43.62 -9.67 23.86
N GLU A 360 42.42 -9.75 24.42
CA GLU A 360 41.24 -10.24 23.73
C GLU A 360 39.95 -9.52 24.16
N ARG A 361 38.91 -9.65 23.36
CA ARG A 361 37.55 -9.28 23.68
C ARG A 361 36.57 -10.22 23.01
N TRP A 362 35.60 -10.70 23.77
CA TRP A 362 34.51 -11.53 23.28
C TRP A 362 33.26 -10.68 23.08
N LEU A 363 32.59 -10.92 21.96
CA LEU A 363 31.35 -10.30 21.56
C LEU A 363 30.39 -11.42 21.15
N GLN A 364 29.10 -11.24 21.38
CA GLN A 364 28.06 -12.13 20.89
C GLN A 364 27.20 -11.38 19.88
N LEU A 365 26.75 -12.08 18.85
CA LEU A 365 25.80 -11.55 17.88
C LEU A 365 24.87 -12.65 17.39
N GLN A 366 23.68 -12.26 16.95
CA GLN A 366 22.79 -13.13 16.19
C GLN A 366 22.86 -12.76 14.71
N ALA A 367 22.98 -13.74 13.82
CA ALA A 367 22.97 -13.46 12.39
C ALA A 367 21.56 -13.04 11.93
N GLY A 368 21.44 -11.85 11.35
CA GLY A 368 20.16 -11.34 10.86
C GLY A 368 19.71 -11.95 9.53
N LYS A 369 20.64 -12.55 8.76
CA LYS A 369 20.37 -13.21 7.48
C LYS A 369 21.32 -14.38 7.23
N THR A 370 20.84 -15.38 6.50
CA THR A 370 21.69 -16.46 5.99
C THR A 370 22.56 -15.90 4.86
N GLY A 371 23.87 -15.92 5.04
CA GLY A 371 24.79 -15.31 4.07
C GLY A 371 26.14 -14.96 4.67
N TRP A 372 26.82 -14.01 4.06
CA TRP A 372 28.11 -13.50 4.51
C TRP A 372 27.91 -12.55 5.68
N LEU A 373 28.53 -12.84 6.81
CA LEU A 373 28.83 -11.90 7.88
C LEU A 373 30.21 -11.30 7.60
N THR A 374 30.23 -10.00 7.36
CA THR A 374 31.43 -9.19 7.16
C THR A 374 31.65 -8.33 8.40
N LEU A 375 32.84 -8.46 9.00
CA LEU A 375 33.29 -7.66 10.13
C LEU A 375 34.50 -6.84 9.67
N GLU A 376 34.42 -5.52 9.79
CA GLU A 376 35.49 -4.58 9.44
C GLU A 376 35.87 -3.77 10.68
N ALA A 377 37.03 -4.08 11.24
CA ALA A 377 37.60 -3.38 12.37
C ALA A 377 38.48 -2.21 11.90
N SER A 378 38.34 -1.04 12.51
CA SER A 378 39.18 0.12 12.25
C SER A 378 39.56 0.84 13.55
N ALA A 379 40.85 1.11 13.73
CA ALA A 379 41.41 1.86 14.84
C ALA A 379 42.78 2.39 14.41
N SER A 380 43.21 3.52 14.99
CA SER A 380 44.53 4.11 14.69
C SER A 380 45.71 3.30 15.27
N ASP A 381 45.46 2.47 16.27
CA ASP A 381 46.42 1.68 17.04
C ASP A 381 46.33 0.16 16.78
N LEU A 382 45.58 -0.26 15.75
CA LEU A 382 45.48 -1.66 15.32
C LEU A 382 46.86 -2.25 14.99
N GLY A 383 47.35 -3.12 15.86
CA GLY A 383 48.63 -3.81 15.66
C GLY A 383 48.59 -4.87 14.55
N SER A 384 49.76 -5.26 14.03
CA SER A 384 49.91 -6.28 12.99
C SER A 384 49.44 -7.69 13.39
N ASN A 385 49.23 -7.94 14.67
CA ASN A 385 48.80 -9.22 15.23
C ASN A 385 47.29 -9.27 15.51
N PHE A 386 46.54 -8.25 15.07
CA PHE A 386 45.09 -8.24 15.25
C PHE A 386 44.44 -9.34 14.41
N ARG A 387 43.54 -10.10 15.03
CA ARG A 387 42.80 -11.19 14.39
C ARG A 387 41.36 -11.23 14.89
N ILE A 388 40.49 -11.70 14.01
CA ILE A 388 39.07 -11.92 14.30
C ILE A 388 38.81 -13.43 14.18
N GLU A 389 38.19 -13.99 15.21
CA GLU A 389 37.74 -15.37 15.25
C GLU A 389 36.22 -15.40 15.42
N LEU A 390 35.56 -16.32 14.73
CA LEU A 390 34.13 -16.57 14.82
C LEU A 390 33.93 -18.01 15.30
N TYR A 391 33.08 -18.17 16.30
CA TYR A 391 32.68 -19.43 16.89
C TYR A 391 31.17 -19.57 16.79
N ASP A 392 30.69 -20.82 16.71
CA ASP A 392 29.27 -21.13 16.90
C ASP A 392 28.90 -21.13 18.39
N ASP A 393 27.61 -21.33 18.70
CA ASP A 393 27.09 -21.30 20.07
C ASP A 393 27.65 -22.45 20.94
N ASP A 394 28.15 -23.52 20.30
CA ASP A 394 28.81 -24.67 20.93
C ASP A 394 30.33 -24.45 21.12
N LEU A 395 30.83 -23.23 20.91
CA LEU A 395 32.24 -22.85 20.99
C LEU A 395 33.16 -23.55 19.98
N ASN A 396 32.62 -24.10 18.89
CA ASN A 396 33.45 -24.60 17.81
C ASN A 396 33.91 -23.43 16.93
N LEU A 397 35.20 -23.43 16.59
CA LEU A 397 35.75 -22.41 15.71
C LEU A 397 35.18 -22.58 14.29
N VAL A 398 34.36 -21.62 13.86
CA VAL A 398 33.87 -21.52 12.47
C VAL A 398 35.01 -21.06 11.57
N ARG A 399 35.67 -19.96 11.95
CA ARG A 399 36.78 -19.39 11.15
C ARG A 399 37.62 -18.40 11.96
N ALA A 400 38.92 -18.31 11.65
CA ALA A 400 39.81 -17.27 12.15
C ALA A 400 40.54 -16.56 10.99
N LYS A 401 40.86 -15.28 11.15
CA LYS A 401 41.61 -14.49 10.15
C LYS A 401 42.45 -13.41 10.82
N ASP A 402 43.74 -13.37 10.48
CA ASP A 402 44.68 -12.31 10.90
C ASP A 402 44.53 -11.09 9.99
N SER A 403 43.41 -10.37 10.14
CA SER A 403 43.04 -9.25 9.28
C SER A 403 42.00 -8.37 9.98
N ALA A 404 42.06 -7.07 9.73
CA ALA A 404 41.05 -6.11 10.15
C ALA A 404 39.68 -6.37 9.48
N ARG A 405 39.67 -6.98 8.28
CA ARG A 405 38.45 -7.46 7.62
C ARG A 405 38.31 -8.98 7.73
N PHE A 406 37.17 -9.43 8.21
CA PHE A 406 36.76 -10.82 8.31
C PHE A 406 35.46 -11.05 7.54
N ASP A 407 35.37 -12.17 6.83
CA ASP A 407 34.18 -12.56 6.07
C ASP A 407 33.95 -14.05 6.30
N SER A 408 32.75 -14.45 6.73
CA SER A 408 32.36 -15.86 6.93
C SER A 408 30.88 -16.09 6.62
N TRP A 409 30.52 -17.31 6.25
CA TRP A 409 29.12 -17.69 6.08
C TRP A 409 28.47 -17.95 7.45
N VAL A 410 27.23 -17.49 7.62
CA VAL A 410 26.38 -17.65 8.81
C VAL A 410 24.94 -17.98 8.40
N THR A 411 24.15 -18.52 9.33
CA THR A 411 22.73 -18.87 9.14
C THR A 411 21.84 -17.92 9.94
N GLU A 412 20.73 -17.45 9.34
CA GLU A 412 19.76 -16.56 10.00
C GLU A 412 19.24 -17.14 11.32
N GLY A 413 19.21 -16.31 12.36
CA GLY A 413 18.70 -16.66 13.69
C GLY A 413 19.69 -17.40 14.60
N GLU A 414 20.80 -17.92 14.06
CA GLU A 414 21.85 -18.55 14.87
C GLU A 414 22.69 -17.49 15.61
N ASN A 415 23.12 -17.85 16.82
CA ASN A 415 24.05 -17.06 17.63
C ASN A 415 25.48 -17.42 17.27
N TYR A 416 26.34 -16.40 17.26
CA TYR A 416 27.76 -16.53 17.03
C TYR A 416 28.54 -15.73 18.05
N LEU A 417 29.70 -16.25 18.41
CA LEU A 417 30.66 -15.59 19.28
C LEU A 417 31.83 -15.07 18.44
N VAL A 418 32.12 -13.79 18.56
CA VAL A 418 33.24 -13.13 17.91
C VAL A 418 34.31 -12.86 18.95
N ARG A 419 35.51 -13.40 18.73
CA ARG A 419 36.68 -13.07 19.54
C ARG A 419 37.60 -12.16 18.74
N LEU A 420 37.77 -10.93 19.23
CA LEU A 420 38.78 -9.99 18.76
C LEU A 420 40.04 -10.21 19.58
N VAL A 421 41.16 -10.57 18.95
CA VAL A 421 42.43 -10.77 19.64
C VAL A 421 43.40 -9.70 19.17
N GLY A 422 43.99 -8.96 20.11
CA GLY A 422 44.85 -7.83 19.84
C GLY A 422 44.87 -6.81 20.97
N GLN A 423 45.33 -5.60 20.67
CA GLN A 423 45.36 -4.47 21.59
C GLN A 423 44.81 -3.24 20.86
N SER A 424 43.76 -2.62 21.40
CA SER A 424 43.20 -1.34 20.92
C SER A 424 42.41 -0.66 22.03
N ASN A 425 42.56 0.65 22.16
CA ASN A 425 41.78 1.45 23.12
C ASN A 425 40.62 2.22 22.47
N ASP A 426 40.39 2.09 21.16
CA ASP A 426 39.33 2.83 20.47
C ASP A 426 39.00 2.14 19.13
N LEU A 427 38.56 0.89 19.20
CA LEU A 427 38.23 0.11 18.01
C LEU A 427 36.79 0.36 17.57
N ASP A 428 36.62 0.79 16.33
CA ASP A 428 35.33 0.74 15.64
C ASP A 428 35.19 -0.61 14.94
N LEU A 429 34.06 -1.27 15.11
CA LEU A 429 33.71 -2.50 14.44
C LEU A 429 32.43 -2.31 13.62
N LYS A 430 32.56 -2.36 12.30
CA LYS A 430 31.41 -2.41 11.39
C LYS A 430 31.05 -3.87 11.11
N ALA A 431 29.80 -4.24 11.35
CA ALA A 431 29.27 -5.56 11.06
C ALA A 431 28.19 -5.45 9.96
N THR A 432 28.25 -6.29 8.92
CA THR A 432 27.29 -6.31 7.81
C THR A 432 26.95 -7.74 7.45
N ASN A 433 25.66 -8.08 7.40
CA ASN A 433 25.12 -9.40 7.08
C ASN A 433 23.94 -9.28 6.11
N LEU A 434 24.22 -8.71 4.93
CA LEU A 434 23.22 -8.33 3.92
C LEU A 434 23.42 -9.02 2.56
N LEU A 435 24.47 -9.84 2.43
CA LEU A 435 24.87 -10.45 1.16
C LEU A 435 24.85 -11.97 1.26
N ALA A 436 24.15 -12.65 0.35
CA ALA A 436 24.27 -14.10 0.17
C ALA A 436 24.66 -14.44 -1.26
N LEU A 437 25.50 -15.46 -1.42
CA LEU A 437 25.94 -15.99 -2.71
C LEU A 437 25.70 -17.50 -2.75
N ASN A 438 24.69 -17.92 -3.52
CA ASN A 438 24.39 -19.33 -3.75
C ASN A 438 24.77 -19.72 -5.18
N GLY A 439 25.92 -20.36 -5.33
CA GLY A 439 26.50 -20.66 -6.63
C GLY A 439 26.91 -19.38 -7.38
N ARG A 440 26.17 -19.03 -8.44
CA ARG A 440 26.38 -17.80 -9.23
C ARG A 440 25.28 -16.75 -9.02
N SER A 441 24.32 -17.05 -8.15
CA SER A 441 23.18 -16.21 -7.84
C SER A 441 23.40 -15.48 -6.51
N MET A 442 23.32 -14.17 -6.58
CA MET A 442 23.57 -13.27 -5.46
C MET A 442 22.28 -12.62 -5.01
N SER A 443 22.07 -12.54 -3.70
CA SER A 443 20.99 -11.75 -3.10
C SER A 443 21.58 -10.71 -2.16
N ILE A 444 21.12 -9.48 -2.32
CA ILE A 444 21.42 -8.32 -1.49
C ILE A 444 20.11 -7.92 -0.83
N SER A 445 20.09 -7.92 0.50
CA SER A 445 18.94 -7.49 1.30
C SER A 445 19.29 -6.19 1.98
N GLY A 446 18.40 -5.20 1.94
CA GLY A 446 18.46 -4.03 2.79
C GLY A 446 17.97 -4.33 4.20
N THR A 447 18.00 -3.31 5.03
CA THR A 447 17.52 -3.21 6.41
C THR A 447 16.12 -2.61 6.45
N ASP A 448 15.59 -2.34 7.65
CA ASP A 448 14.32 -1.60 7.78
C ASP A 448 14.50 -0.06 7.74
N GLY A 449 15.72 0.42 7.49
CA GLY A 449 16.02 1.85 7.30
C GLY A 449 16.70 2.12 5.96
N ASP A 450 16.91 3.40 5.65
CA ASP A 450 17.43 3.84 4.33
C ASP A 450 18.77 3.19 3.95
N ASP A 451 18.75 2.40 2.88
CA ASP A 451 19.93 1.74 2.34
C ASP A 451 20.50 2.40 1.09
N ALA A 452 21.83 2.40 0.98
CA ALA A 452 22.54 2.82 -0.21
C ALA A 452 23.33 1.65 -0.80
N ILE A 453 22.92 1.20 -1.99
CA ILE A 453 23.48 0.05 -2.68
C ILE A 453 24.05 0.51 -4.02
N LYS A 454 25.29 0.13 -4.33
CA LYS A 454 25.92 0.42 -5.63
C LYS A 454 26.44 -0.85 -6.26
N VAL A 455 26.15 -1.02 -7.55
CA VAL A 455 26.60 -2.16 -8.34
C VAL A 455 27.33 -1.65 -9.58
N HIS A 456 28.63 -1.89 -9.62
CA HIS A 456 29.49 -1.53 -10.74
C HIS A 456 29.84 -2.79 -11.54
N SER A 457 29.45 -2.81 -12.81
CA SER A 457 29.85 -3.84 -13.75
C SER A 457 31.30 -3.62 -14.22
N GLY A 458 31.97 -4.69 -14.64
CA GLY A 458 33.34 -4.66 -15.14
C GLY A 458 33.98 -6.04 -15.19
N TYR A 459 35.31 -6.10 -15.31
CA TYR A 459 36.07 -7.36 -15.16
C TYR A 459 35.88 -7.99 -13.77
N THR A 460 35.64 -7.14 -12.78
CA THR A 460 35.13 -7.51 -11.47
C THR A 460 33.80 -6.78 -11.25
N VAL A 461 32.80 -7.48 -10.76
CA VAL A 461 31.59 -6.86 -10.23
C VAL A 461 31.95 -6.32 -8.85
N VAL A 462 31.84 -5.00 -8.68
CA VAL A 462 32.07 -4.33 -7.39
C VAL A 462 30.72 -3.95 -6.81
N LEU A 463 30.47 -4.37 -5.58
CA LEU A 463 29.28 -4.04 -4.82
C LEU A 463 29.68 -3.16 -3.66
N ASP A 464 28.89 -2.15 -3.36
CA ASP A 464 28.98 -1.37 -2.14
C ASP A 464 27.60 -1.44 -1.47
N ILE A 465 27.54 -1.99 -0.26
CA ILE A 465 26.31 -2.13 0.52
C ILE A 465 26.50 -1.36 1.83
N GLY A 466 25.90 -0.17 1.92
CA GLY A 466 26.05 0.73 3.08
C GLY A 466 27.50 1.04 3.45
N GLY A 467 28.40 1.13 2.45
CA GLY A 467 29.83 1.38 2.62
C GLY A 467 30.71 0.13 2.74
N THR A 468 30.13 -1.08 2.70
CA THR A 468 30.89 -2.35 2.76
C THR A 468 31.12 -2.84 1.33
N GLU A 469 32.36 -2.77 0.86
CA GLU A 469 32.71 -3.16 -0.52
C GLU A 469 32.90 -4.68 -0.66
N TYR A 470 32.41 -5.27 -1.75
CA TYR A 470 32.68 -6.64 -2.16
C TYR A 470 33.11 -6.71 -3.62
N ARG A 471 34.05 -7.60 -3.93
CA ARG A 471 34.59 -7.78 -5.30
C ARG A 471 34.46 -9.22 -5.75
N PHE A 472 33.77 -9.42 -6.87
CA PHE A 472 33.59 -10.73 -7.48
C PHE A 472 34.14 -10.74 -8.90
N TRP A 473 34.77 -11.85 -9.30
CA TRP A 473 35.11 -12.04 -10.71
C TRP A 473 33.83 -12.07 -11.54
N GLN A 474 33.86 -11.43 -12.71
CA GLN A 474 32.70 -11.32 -13.60
C GLN A 474 32.05 -12.69 -13.91
N GLY A 475 32.87 -13.73 -14.10
CA GLY A 475 32.38 -15.10 -14.37
C GLY A 475 31.75 -15.79 -13.16
N SER A 476 31.89 -15.27 -11.94
CA SER A 476 31.34 -15.89 -10.74
C SER A 476 29.88 -15.53 -10.49
N ILE A 477 29.34 -14.51 -11.16
CA ILE A 477 27.98 -14.00 -10.94
C ILE A 477 27.21 -14.03 -12.27
N ASN A 478 25.98 -14.54 -12.26
CA ASN A 478 25.08 -14.47 -13.43
C ASN A 478 23.74 -13.79 -13.11
N SER A 479 23.35 -13.74 -11.83
CA SER A 479 22.14 -13.06 -11.37
C SER A 479 22.37 -12.34 -10.05
N ILE A 480 21.84 -11.13 -9.93
CA ILE A 480 21.84 -10.33 -8.71
C ILE A 480 20.38 -9.98 -8.39
N GLN A 481 19.93 -10.28 -7.18
CA GLN A 481 18.65 -9.79 -6.65
C GLN A 481 18.97 -8.73 -5.61
N VAL A 482 18.36 -7.55 -5.72
CA VAL A 482 18.45 -6.48 -4.73
C VAL A 482 17.06 -6.26 -4.14
N SER A 483 16.96 -6.16 -2.83
CA SER A 483 15.72 -5.85 -2.10
C SER A 483 16.03 -4.73 -1.12
N GLY A 484 15.33 -3.59 -1.16
CA GLY A 484 15.52 -2.51 -0.18
C GLY A 484 14.87 -2.83 1.18
N SER A 485 13.76 -3.56 1.17
CA SER A 485 12.92 -3.85 2.35
C SER A 485 12.08 -2.63 2.76
N ALA A 486 12.35 -1.99 3.90
CA ALA A 486 11.64 -0.80 4.34
C ALA A 486 12.64 0.35 4.50
N GLY A 487 12.21 1.58 4.25
CA GLY A 487 13.12 2.72 4.21
C GLY A 487 12.92 3.51 2.92
N ASN A 488 13.81 4.47 2.67
CA ASN A 488 13.93 5.15 1.40
C ASN A 488 15.24 4.72 0.73
N ASP A 489 15.17 3.67 -0.08
CA ASP A 489 16.32 2.93 -0.53
C ASP A 489 16.83 3.41 -1.89
N MET A 490 18.15 3.40 -2.03
CA MET A 490 18.84 3.86 -3.23
C MET A 490 19.66 2.75 -3.87
N LEU A 491 19.48 2.56 -5.18
CA LEU A 491 20.31 1.70 -6.01
C LEU A 491 21.00 2.47 -7.15
N ASP A 492 22.33 2.46 -7.14
CA ASP A 492 23.17 2.89 -8.27
C ASP A 492 23.61 1.70 -9.12
N MET A 493 23.23 1.69 -10.39
CA MET A 493 23.66 0.71 -11.39
C MET A 493 24.64 1.37 -12.36
N VAL A 494 25.90 0.91 -12.35
CA VAL A 494 26.98 1.53 -13.15
C VAL A 494 27.56 0.54 -14.16
N GLY A 495 27.30 0.79 -15.44
CA GLY A 495 27.79 0.02 -16.58
C GLY A 495 29.29 0.15 -16.84
N ASP A 496 29.84 -0.82 -17.57
CA ASP A 496 31.28 -0.93 -17.86
C ASP A 496 31.68 -0.41 -19.26
N GLY A 497 30.75 0.24 -19.96
CA GLY A 497 30.92 0.74 -21.32
C GLY A 497 30.57 -0.28 -22.42
N ARG A 498 30.15 -1.49 -22.05
CA ARG A 498 29.57 -2.48 -22.97
C ARG A 498 28.06 -2.27 -23.07
N ARG A 499 27.44 -3.01 -23.99
CA ARG A 499 25.98 -2.99 -24.17
C ARG A 499 25.26 -3.41 -22.89
N ASP A 500 24.53 -2.46 -22.31
CA ASP A 500 23.63 -2.64 -21.17
C ASP A 500 22.16 -2.42 -21.58
N MET A 501 21.24 -3.10 -20.91
CA MET A 501 19.79 -2.94 -21.12
C MET A 501 19.08 -2.72 -19.79
N PHE A 502 18.43 -1.58 -19.66
CA PHE A 502 17.72 -1.16 -18.44
C PHE A 502 16.22 -1.10 -18.68
N TRP A 503 15.45 -1.73 -17.79
CA TRP A 503 14.02 -1.59 -17.66
C TRP A 503 13.73 -1.07 -16.27
N LEU A 504 13.50 0.23 -16.14
CA LEU A 504 13.25 0.85 -14.85
C LEU A 504 11.74 0.89 -14.61
N ARG A 505 11.30 0.29 -13.50
CA ARG A 505 9.90 0.29 -13.08
C ARG A 505 9.85 0.58 -11.59
N PRO A 506 8.76 1.19 -11.09
CA PRO A 506 8.68 1.58 -9.68
C PRO A 506 8.75 0.37 -8.74
N GLU A 507 8.13 -0.74 -9.13
CA GLU A 507 8.07 -1.97 -8.32
C GLU A 507 9.25 -2.92 -8.57
N ASN A 508 9.71 -3.03 -9.81
CA ASN A 508 10.75 -4.00 -10.20
C ASN A 508 11.60 -3.50 -11.38
N SER A 509 12.77 -2.97 -11.07
CA SER A 509 13.73 -2.59 -12.09
C SER A 509 14.62 -3.78 -12.48
N THR A 510 14.98 -3.84 -13.75
CA THR A 510 15.86 -4.88 -14.31
C THR A 510 17.01 -4.24 -15.06
N TRP A 511 18.23 -4.71 -14.80
CA TRP A 511 19.41 -4.40 -15.59
C TRP A 511 20.04 -5.68 -16.12
N ARG A 512 20.10 -5.81 -17.45
CA ARG A 512 20.90 -6.83 -18.11
C ARG A 512 22.21 -6.22 -18.59
N SER A 513 23.29 -6.63 -17.93
CA SER A 513 24.64 -6.37 -18.38
C SER A 513 25.19 -7.56 -19.15
N GLY A 514 26.33 -7.40 -19.82
CA GLY A 514 27.01 -8.50 -20.52
C GLY A 514 27.40 -9.68 -19.61
N SER A 515 27.44 -9.47 -18.29
CA SER A 515 27.82 -10.49 -17.29
C SER A 515 26.69 -11.09 -16.49
N PHE A 516 25.68 -10.30 -16.16
CA PHE A 516 24.67 -10.69 -15.18
C PHE A 516 23.33 -10.02 -15.51
N THR A 517 22.27 -10.57 -14.92
CA THR A 517 20.97 -9.88 -14.80
C THR A 517 20.77 -9.45 -13.36
N LEU A 518 20.53 -8.17 -13.13
CA LEU A 518 20.15 -7.62 -11.84
C LEU A 518 18.64 -7.35 -11.86
N ASN A 519 17.94 -7.79 -10.83
CA ASN A 519 16.54 -7.41 -10.58
C ASN A 519 16.43 -6.74 -9.21
N THR A 520 15.47 -5.83 -9.08
CA THR A 520 15.20 -5.11 -7.84
C THR A 520 13.78 -5.41 -7.34
N ASP A 521 13.58 -5.19 -6.06
CA ASP A 521 12.28 -5.12 -5.38
C ASP A 521 12.39 -4.07 -4.27
N SER A 522 11.32 -3.32 -4.02
CA SER A 522 11.26 -2.25 -3.01
C SER A 522 12.49 -1.31 -3.03
N ILE A 523 12.65 -0.51 -4.09
CA ILE A 523 13.70 0.52 -4.16
C ILE A 523 13.06 1.84 -4.59
N GLU A 524 13.12 2.85 -3.74
CA GLU A 524 12.50 4.16 -3.95
C GLU A 524 13.31 5.05 -4.88
N HIS A 525 14.62 4.85 -5.01
CA HIS A 525 15.46 5.63 -5.92
C HIS A 525 16.42 4.76 -6.72
N VAL A 526 16.14 4.59 -8.02
CA VAL A 526 16.96 3.81 -8.93
C VAL A 526 17.70 4.73 -9.90
N ARG A 527 19.03 4.70 -9.89
CA ARG A 527 19.88 5.44 -10.84
C ARG A 527 20.63 4.51 -11.77
N ALA A 528 20.43 4.67 -13.08
CA ALA A 528 21.13 3.92 -14.11
C ALA A 528 22.19 4.77 -14.82
N HIS A 529 23.45 4.32 -14.75
CA HIS A 529 24.59 4.92 -15.43
C HIS A 529 25.09 3.97 -16.51
N SER A 530 24.89 4.35 -17.77
CA SER A 530 25.17 3.47 -18.92
C SER A 530 26.66 3.19 -19.16
N GLY A 531 27.60 4.02 -18.66
CA GLY A 531 29.04 3.80 -18.82
C GLY A 531 29.58 3.93 -20.26
N GLY A 532 28.70 4.11 -21.26
CA GLY A 532 28.98 4.16 -22.70
C GLY A 532 28.56 2.87 -23.43
N GLY A 533 28.53 2.87 -24.77
CA GLY A 533 28.15 1.68 -25.56
C GLY A 533 26.81 1.80 -26.29
N SER A 534 26.33 0.69 -26.87
CA SER A 534 25.05 0.62 -27.59
C SER A 534 23.97 0.05 -26.68
N ASP A 535 23.58 0.83 -25.70
CA ASP A 535 22.75 0.35 -24.61
C ASP A 535 21.25 0.39 -25.01
N ALA A 536 20.30 0.01 -24.13
CA ALA A 536 18.90 0.43 -24.25
C ALA A 536 18.28 0.82 -22.88
N LEU A 537 17.32 1.73 -22.87
CA LEU A 537 16.65 2.22 -21.66
C LEU A 537 15.15 2.39 -21.90
N TRP A 538 14.36 1.74 -21.05
CA TRP A 538 12.92 1.94 -20.94
C TRP A 538 12.56 2.24 -19.49
N ILE A 539 11.67 3.20 -19.28
CA ILE A 539 11.16 3.62 -17.97
C ILE A 539 9.63 3.54 -17.99
N TRP A 540 9.03 3.03 -16.92
CA TRP A 540 7.59 3.00 -16.72
C TRP A 540 7.19 3.85 -15.52
N GLY A 541 6.13 4.63 -15.70
CA GLY A 541 5.39 5.30 -14.65
C GLY A 541 4.44 4.37 -13.91
N THR A 542 3.48 4.97 -13.22
CA THR A 542 2.45 4.33 -12.42
C THR A 542 1.08 4.53 -13.04
N ALA A 543 0.02 4.08 -12.37
CA ALA A 543 -1.33 4.41 -12.79
C ALA A 543 -1.77 5.84 -12.38
N GLY A 544 -1.01 6.50 -11.50
CA GLY A 544 -1.27 7.85 -11.00
C GLY A 544 -0.50 8.92 -11.75
N ASP A 545 -0.55 10.16 -11.26
CA ASP A 545 0.09 11.31 -11.92
C ASP A 545 1.61 11.30 -11.70
N ASP A 546 2.36 11.14 -12.79
CA ASP A 546 3.81 11.14 -12.79
C ASP A 546 4.40 12.43 -13.39
N SER A 547 5.66 12.72 -13.06
CA SER A 547 6.37 13.89 -13.58
C SER A 547 7.74 13.53 -14.13
N LEU A 548 8.02 13.95 -15.35
CA LEU A 548 9.26 13.70 -16.05
C LEU A 548 10.02 14.99 -16.35
N VAL A 549 11.33 14.97 -16.12
CA VAL A 549 12.28 15.97 -16.60
C VAL A 549 13.38 15.27 -17.38
N ALA A 550 13.66 15.75 -18.60
CA ALA A 550 14.76 15.21 -19.39
C ALA A 550 15.44 16.26 -20.28
N ASN A 551 16.69 15.95 -20.64
CA ASN A 551 17.50 16.75 -21.56
C ASN A 551 18.39 15.85 -22.40
N SER A 552 19.28 16.43 -23.19
CA SER A 552 20.22 15.70 -24.04
C SER A 552 21.24 14.81 -23.30
N ARG A 553 21.25 14.77 -21.97
CA ARG A 553 22.17 13.95 -21.15
C ARG A 553 21.48 12.83 -20.37
N GLY A 554 20.22 13.00 -20.00
CA GLY A 554 19.54 12.05 -19.13
C GLY A 554 18.07 12.37 -18.89
N VAL A 555 17.46 11.55 -18.05
CA VAL A 555 16.03 11.58 -17.71
C VAL A 555 15.85 11.26 -16.24
N THR A 556 14.88 11.93 -15.62
CA THR A 556 14.37 11.63 -14.28
C THR A 556 12.85 11.54 -14.37
N LEU A 557 12.29 10.42 -13.93
CA LEU A 557 10.86 10.23 -13.72
C LEU A 557 10.59 10.15 -12.22
N THR A 558 9.73 11.04 -11.71
CA THR A 558 9.21 10.99 -10.35
C THR A 558 7.77 10.48 -10.42
N THR A 559 7.51 9.38 -9.74
CA THR A 559 6.22 8.69 -9.81
C THR A 559 5.22 9.22 -8.78
N SER A 560 3.93 8.93 -8.97
CA SER A 560 2.88 9.27 -8.01
C SER A 560 3.06 8.61 -6.63
N THR A 561 3.83 7.52 -6.57
CA THR A 561 4.17 6.79 -5.33
C THR A 561 5.41 7.35 -4.62
N GLY A 562 6.09 8.36 -5.19
CA GLY A 562 7.31 8.94 -4.64
C GLY A 562 8.61 8.26 -5.09
N VAL A 563 8.52 7.16 -5.86
CA VAL A 563 9.68 6.48 -6.45
C VAL A 563 10.30 7.35 -7.55
N ILE A 564 11.63 7.46 -7.56
CA ILE A 564 12.44 8.22 -8.52
C ILE A 564 13.24 7.25 -9.39
N LEU A 565 13.03 7.32 -10.70
CA LEU A 565 13.76 6.54 -11.70
C LEU A 565 14.61 7.49 -12.55
N GLU A 566 15.92 7.44 -12.38
CA GLU A 566 16.88 8.31 -13.06
C GLU A 566 17.80 7.51 -13.97
N ALA A 567 18.16 8.09 -15.12
CA ALA A 567 19.22 7.56 -15.93
C ALA A 567 20.06 8.64 -16.62
N THR A 568 21.38 8.44 -16.61
CA THR A 568 22.34 9.27 -17.35
C THR A 568 22.52 8.73 -18.76
N ARG A 569 21.51 8.97 -19.59
CA ARG A 569 21.50 8.49 -20.98
C ARG A 569 20.68 9.39 -21.92
N PRO A 570 21.21 9.75 -23.10
CA PRO A 570 20.53 10.61 -24.07
C PRO A 570 19.35 9.95 -24.82
N THR A 571 19.36 8.63 -24.97
CA THR A 571 18.39 7.91 -25.82
C THR A 571 17.52 6.97 -24.99
N PHE A 572 16.22 7.22 -24.88
CA PHE A 572 15.35 6.48 -23.96
C PHE A 572 13.87 6.50 -24.35
N THR A 573 13.10 5.55 -23.82
CA THR A 573 11.64 5.55 -23.93
C THR A 573 11.00 5.56 -22.55
N VAL A 574 10.01 6.42 -22.33
CA VAL A 574 9.22 6.49 -21.09
C VAL A 574 7.74 6.28 -21.39
N TYR A 575 7.07 5.49 -20.56
CA TYR A 575 5.63 5.23 -20.61
C TYR A 575 4.97 5.78 -19.34
N GLY A 576 3.93 6.61 -19.49
CA GLY A 576 3.16 7.14 -18.36
C GLY A 576 2.31 6.11 -17.60
N GLU A 577 1.82 5.06 -18.28
CA GLU A 577 0.98 3.98 -17.72
C GLU A 577 -0.40 4.37 -17.10
N GLY A 578 -0.67 5.65 -16.83
CA GLY A 578 -1.97 6.13 -16.34
C GLY A 578 -1.97 7.63 -16.06
N GLY A 579 -2.82 8.09 -15.14
CA GLY A 579 -2.73 9.45 -14.60
C GLY A 579 -2.85 10.64 -15.57
N HIS A 580 -2.60 11.82 -15.01
CA HIS A 580 -2.41 13.07 -15.72
C HIS A 580 -0.93 13.46 -15.70
N ASP A 581 -0.14 12.76 -16.52
CA ASP A 581 1.32 12.86 -16.48
C ASP A 581 1.85 14.14 -17.12
N THR A 582 2.93 14.65 -16.52
CA THR A 582 3.62 15.88 -16.95
C THR A 582 5.03 15.58 -17.44
N ALA A 583 5.50 16.28 -18.47
CA ALA A 583 6.86 16.17 -18.98
C ALA A 583 7.45 17.53 -19.37
N THR A 584 8.69 17.76 -18.93
CA THR A 584 9.54 18.86 -19.41
C THR A 584 10.74 18.30 -20.16
N LEU A 585 10.90 18.66 -21.42
CA LEU A 585 12.02 18.24 -22.27
C LEU A 585 12.85 19.45 -22.71
N GLU A 586 14.16 19.36 -22.53
CA GLU A 586 15.11 20.33 -23.09
C GLU A 586 15.75 19.80 -24.38
N GLY A 587 15.84 20.68 -25.38
CA GLY A 587 16.56 20.46 -26.62
C GLY A 587 18.08 20.39 -26.43
N SER A 588 18.79 20.20 -27.53
CA SER A 588 20.24 20.28 -27.61
C SER A 588 20.68 21.65 -28.11
N THR A 589 22.00 21.85 -28.22
CA THR A 589 22.55 23.06 -28.84
C THR A 589 22.54 22.99 -30.39
N GLY A 590 22.21 21.83 -30.95
CA GLY A 590 22.09 21.60 -32.39
C GLY A 590 20.64 21.62 -32.86
N SER A 591 20.41 21.43 -34.16
CA SER A 591 19.05 21.33 -34.70
C SER A 591 18.31 20.10 -34.18
N ASP A 592 17.17 20.34 -33.56
CA ASP A 592 16.29 19.31 -33.04
C ASP A 592 15.00 19.17 -33.86
N ARG A 593 14.38 17.99 -33.76
CA ARG A 593 13.08 17.68 -34.37
C ARG A 593 12.17 17.06 -33.36
N VAL A 594 10.97 17.63 -33.27
CA VAL A 594 9.92 17.19 -32.36
C VAL A 594 8.69 16.78 -33.15
N TYR A 595 8.15 15.61 -32.84
CA TYR A 595 6.85 15.14 -33.32
C TYR A 595 5.96 14.88 -32.11
N MET A 596 4.83 15.57 -32.00
CA MET A 596 3.88 15.39 -30.88
C MET A 596 2.44 15.20 -31.36
N ASN A 597 1.75 14.32 -30.66
CA ASN A 597 0.30 14.17 -30.65
C ASN A 597 -0.12 13.73 -29.24
N GLN A 598 -1.42 13.61 -28.97
CA GLN A 598 -1.97 13.25 -27.66
C GLN A 598 -1.38 11.96 -27.02
N ASP A 599 -0.86 11.03 -27.81
CA ASP A 599 -0.44 9.70 -27.33
C ASP A 599 1.09 9.53 -27.32
N LEU A 600 1.81 10.31 -28.13
CA LEU A 600 3.23 10.10 -28.40
C LEU A 600 3.97 11.38 -28.74
N THR A 601 5.01 11.64 -27.95
CA THR A 601 6.02 12.68 -28.22
C THR A 601 7.36 12.04 -28.56
N ARG A 602 8.00 12.57 -29.60
CA ARG A 602 9.32 12.14 -30.04
C ARG A 602 10.21 13.36 -30.25
N LEU A 603 11.31 13.43 -29.50
CA LEU A 603 12.33 14.46 -29.64
C LEU A 603 13.63 13.82 -30.13
N TYR A 604 14.21 14.36 -31.19
CA TYR A 604 15.46 13.88 -31.78
C TYR A 604 16.41 15.03 -32.07
N GLY A 605 17.69 14.78 -31.83
CA GLY A 605 18.77 15.60 -32.34
C GLY A 605 20.03 14.76 -32.55
N TYR A 606 21.17 15.42 -32.70
CA TYR A 606 22.42 14.69 -32.95
C TYR A 606 22.86 13.91 -31.70
N GLY A 607 22.86 12.58 -31.79
CA GLY A 607 23.35 11.69 -30.73
C GLY A 607 22.32 11.37 -29.63
N PHE A 608 21.06 11.80 -29.76
CA PHE A 608 20.01 11.51 -28.78
C PHE A 608 18.63 11.31 -29.43
N GLY A 609 17.75 10.58 -28.74
CA GLY A 609 16.39 10.31 -29.18
C GLY A 609 15.50 9.92 -28.00
N GLN A 610 14.40 10.63 -27.83
CA GLN A 610 13.54 10.50 -26.65
C GLN A 610 12.12 10.21 -27.12
N TRP A 611 11.50 9.21 -26.51
CA TRP A 611 10.13 8.80 -26.81
C TRP A 611 9.32 8.80 -25.52
N LEU A 612 8.25 9.59 -25.50
CA LEU A 612 7.31 9.67 -24.39
C LEU A 612 5.95 9.18 -24.86
N HIS A 613 5.40 8.20 -24.16
CA HIS A 613 4.09 7.63 -24.45
C HIS A 613 3.10 8.01 -23.35
N LYS A 614 1.92 8.49 -23.74
CA LYS A 614 0.78 8.82 -22.85
C LYS A 614 1.08 9.90 -21.80
N PHE A 615 1.78 10.97 -22.19
CA PHE A 615 1.92 12.15 -21.33
C PHE A 615 0.89 13.20 -21.73
N SER A 616 0.11 13.68 -20.76
CA SER A 616 -0.98 14.63 -20.99
C SER A 616 -0.46 16.05 -21.15
N ASP A 617 0.49 16.46 -20.31
CA ASP A 617 1.05 17.81 -20.32
C ASP A 617 2.52 17.79 -20.69
N ILE A 618 2.86 18.41 -21.82
CA ILE A 618 4.22 18.37 -22.35
C ILE A 618 4.71 19.79 -22.61
N THR A 619 5.86 20.12 -22.04
CA THR A 619 6.59 21.37 -22.30
C THR A 619 7.93 21.03 -22.93
N ILE A 620 8.24 21.67 -24.06
CA ILE A 620 9.53 21.51 -24.74
C ILE A 620 10.22 22.86 -24.87
N ASP A 621 11.43 22.96 -24.36
CA ASP A 621 12.30 24.12 -24.49
C ASP A 621 13.48 23.79 -25.42
N ALA A 622 13.47 24.34 -26.62
CA ALA A 622 14.56 24.25 -27.60
C ALA A 622 15.31 25.59 -27.76
N THR A 623 15.39 26.41 -26.71
CA THR A 623 16.06 27.72 -26.77
C THR A 623 17.58 27.65 -26.77
N GLN A 624 18.17 26.45 -26.60
CA GLN A 624 19.61 26.26 -26.40
C GLN A 624 20.43 26.44 -27.70
N GLY A 625 19.81 26.49 -28.86
CA GLY A 625 20.46 26.73 -30.16
C GLY A 625 19.86 25.86 -31.26
N GLY A 626 20.48 25.84 -32.44
CA GLY A 626 20.01 25.04 -33.57
C GLY A 626 18.98 25.72 -34.46
N ARG A 627 18.55 25.03 -35.52
CA ARG A 627 17.35 25.36 -36.31
C ARG A 627 16.36 24.23 -36.15
N ASP A 628 15.37 24.45 -35.30
CA ASP A 628 14.52 23.39 -34.75
C ASP A 628 13.17 23.32 -35.45
N TYR A 629 12.66 22.09 -35.52
CA TYR A 629 11.41 21.76 -36.21
C TYR A 629 10.43 21.10 -35.25
N LEU A 630 9.23 21.66 -35.19
CA LEU A 630 8.11 21.13 -34.45
C LEU A 630 7.04 20.64 -35.43
N TYR A 631 6.58 19.41 -35.22
CA TYR A 631 5.46 18.80 -35.91
C TYR A 631 4.38 18.47 -34.87
N LEU A 632 3.26 19.19 -34.90
CA LEU A 632 2.09 18.98 -34.05
C LEU A 632 0.96 18.36 -34.87
N TYR A 633 0.31 17.33 -34.33
CA TYR A 633 -0.83 16.66 -34.94
C TYR A 633 -2.03 16.70 -34.01
N ASP A 634 -3.19 17.03 -34.57
CA ASP A 634 -4.48 17.07 -33.88
C ASP A 634 -4.88 15.73 -33.25
N SER A 635 -5.84 15.81 -32.33
CA SER A 635 -6.60 14.71 -31.79
C SER A 635 -7.86 14.46 -32.63
N VAL A 636 -8.66 13.48 -32.21
CA VAL A 636 -10.02 13.30 -32.77
C VAL A 636 -11.04 14.29 -32.19
N GLY A 637 -10.68 14.95 -31.08
CA GLY A 637 -11.47 15.99 -30.42
C GLY A 637 -11.28 17.34 -31.08
N SER A 638 -11.88 18.39 -30.52
CA SER A 638 -11.65 19.76 -31.00
C SER A 638 -10.43 20.34 -30.29
N ASP A 639 -9.45 20.80 -31.06
CA ASP A 639 -8.20 21.33 -30.53
C ASP A 639 -8.09 22.84 -30.77
N GLN A 640 -7.41 23.53 -29.84
CA GLN A 640 -7.07 24.95 -29.98
C GLN A 640 -5.56 25.08 -30.12
N ILE A 641 -5.11 25.66 -31.23
CA ILE A 641 -3.69 25.82 -31.53
C ILE A 641 -3.34 27.31 -31.53
N THR A 642 -2.21 27.67 -30.91
CA THR A 642 -1.60 28.99 -31.01
C THR A 642 -0.21 28.87 -31.57
N LEU A 643 0.10 29.67 -32.60
CA LEU A 643 1.43 29.81 -33.19
C LEU A 643 1.92 31.25 -33.01
N GLY A 644 3.13 31.45 -32.53
CA GLY A 644 3.73 32.77 -32.34
C GLY A 644 5.20 32.81 -32.76
N ASP A 645 5.93 33.84 -32.34
CA ASP A 645 7.37 33.89 -32.59
C ASP A 645 8.10 32.77 -31.84
N ARG A 646 8.76 31.91 -32.60
CA ARG A 646 9.52 30.74 -32.11
C ARG A 646 8.77 29.87 -31.10
N SER A 647 7.44 29.84 -31.16
CA SER A 647 6.61 29.19 -30.15
C SER A 647 5.34 28.62 -30.75
N ALA A 648 4.87 27.54 -30.13
CA ALA A 648 3.60 26.91 -30.46
C ALA A 648 2.99 26.28 -29.21
N SER A 649 1.67 26.29 -29.13
CA SER A 649 0.91 25.51 -28.15
C SER A 649 -0.31 24.86 -28.80
N MET A 650 -0.73 23.74 -28.23
CA MET A 650 -1.93 23.02 -28.60
C MET A 650 -2.61 22.53 -27.31
N THR A 651 -3.89 22.82 -27.16
CA THR A 651 -4.70 22.31 -26.07
C THR A 651 -5.89 21.54 -26.60
N GLY A 652 -6.12 20.37 -26.01
CA GLY A 652 -7.30 19.53 -26.25
C GLY A 652 -8.08 19.32 -24.95
N GLY A 653 -9.08 18.43 -24.97
CA GLY A 653 -9.94 18.21 -23.81
C GLY A 653 -9.23 17.70 -22.54
N THR A 654 -8.14 16.93 -22.70
CA THR A 654 -7.43 16.27 -21.58
C THR A 654 -5.91 16.38 -21.67
N TYR A 655 -5.39 17.23 -22.55
CA TYR A 655 -3.95 17.36 -22.79
C TYR A 655 -3.56 18.79 -23.15
N SER A 656 -2.34 19.17 -22.83
CA SER A 656 -1.74 20.46 -23.15
C SER A 656 -0.31 20.27 -23.63
N MET A 657 0.04 20.90 -24.75
CA MET A 657 1.39 20.85 -25.31
C MET A 657 1.88 22.27 -25.56
N SER A 658 3.10 22.55 -25.13
CA SER A 658 3.77 23.83 -25.38
C SER A 658 5.21 23.61 -25.81
N ALA A 659 5.67 24.44 -26.73
CA ALA A 659 6.99 24.33 -27.32
C ALA A 659 7.56 25.73 -27.59
N THR A 660 8.81 25.97 -27.18
CA THR A 660 9.51 27.24 -27.35
C THR A 660 10.88 27.02 -28.01
N GLY A 661 11.38 28.04 -28.73
CA GLY A 661 12.66 27.96 -29.45
C GLY A 661 12.57 27.38 -30.87
N PHE A 662 11.38 27.06 -31.38
CA PHE A 662 11.22 26.38 -32.66
C PHE A 662 11.13 27.33 -33.85
N HIS A 663 12.04 27.20 -34.82
CA HIS A 663 12.07 28.04 -36.01
C HIS A 663 10.97 27.66 -37.02
N TYR A 664 10.61 26.38 -37.04
CA TYR A 664 9.60 25.83 -37.93
C TYR A 664 8.53 25.14 -37.10
N ASN A 665 7.34 25.75 -37.03
CA ASN A 665 6.19 25.19 -36.34
C ASN A 665 5.18 24.71 -37.38
N LEU A 666 5.04 23.39 -37.53
CA LEU A 666 4.15 22.75 -38.49
C LEU A 666 3.03 22.03 -37.74
N VAL A 667 1.80 22.52 -37.88
CA VAL A 667 0.59 21.95 -37.27
C VAL A 667 -0.30 21.32 -38.34
N TYR A 668 -0.86 20.16 -38.06
CA TYR A 668 -1.68 19.39 -38.99
C TYR A 668 -3.01 18.98 -38.34
N ALA A 669 -4.12 19.38 -38.94
CA ALA A 669 -5.46 18.89 -38.64
C ALA A 669 -5.88 17.85 -39.70
N GLY A 670 -6.38 16.70 -39.26
CA GLY A 670 -6.83 15.61 -40.14
C GLY A 670 -7.62 14.49 -39.47
N ARG A 671 -7.91 14.56 -38.17
CA ARG A 671 -8.47 13.45 -37.38
C ARG A 671 -9.89 13.67 -36.85
N GLY A 672 -10.50 14.83 -37.10
CA GLY A 672 -11.87 15.16 -36.69
C GLY A 672 -11.89 16.49 -35.95
N GLY A 673 -12.94 16.80 -35.19
CA GLY A 673 -12.96 18.02 -34.36
C GLY A 673 -13.31 19.32 -35.09
N GLY A 674 -13.66 20.33 -34.30
CA GLY A 674 -13.77 21.72 -34.73
C GLY A 674 -12.49 22.47 -34.35
N ASP A 675 -11.41 22.20 -35.08
CA ASP A 675 -10.08 22.71 -34.70
C ASP A 675 -9.87 24.14 -35.17
N THR A 676 -9.29 24.95 -34.29
CA THR A 676 -8.97 26.35 -34.56
C THR A 676 -7.47 26.58 -34.47
N VAL A 677 -6.97 27.55 -35.25
CA VAL A 677 -5.59 28.00 -35.11
C VAL A 677 -5.52 29.53 -35.10
N GLN A 678 -4.85 30.06 -34.08
CA GLN A 678 -4.48 31.47 -33.96
C GLN A 678 -3.00 31.63 -34.29
N MET A 679 -2.67 32.54 -35.19
CA MET A 679 -1.31 32.85 -35.59
C MET A 679 -0.98 34.30 -35.26
N TYR A 680 0.10 34.51 -34.51
CA TYR A 680 0.62 35.82 -34.17
C TYR A 680 1.91 36.09 -34.95
N ASP A 681 2.04 37.33 -35.40
CA ASP A 681 3.20 37.85 -36.10
C ASP A 681 4.45 37.95 -35.21
N THR A 682 5.54 38.43 -35.80
CA THR A 682 6.76 38.78 -35.08
C THR A 682 6.94 40.30 -35.06
N ASP A 683 7.94 40.80 -34.35
CA ASP A 683 8.30 42.23 -34.44
C ASP A 683 8.89 42.61 -35.82
N ASN A 684 9.19 41.64 -36.68
CA ASN A 684 9.69 41.87 -38.03
C ASN A 684 8.52 42.03 -39.02
N SER A 685 8.83 42.36 -40.28
CA SER A 685 7.82 42.30 -41.34
C SER A 685 7.45 40.86 -41.66
N ASP A 686 6.15 40.57 -41.58
CA ASP A 686 5.58 39.24 -41.71
C ASP A 686 4.75 39.09 -43.01
N ARG A 687 4.71 37.85 -43.52
CA ARG A 687 3.88 37.49 -44.67
C ARG A 687 2.95 36.34 -44.31
N TYR A 688 1.66 36.63 -44.34
CA TYR A 688 0.58 35.67 -44.18
C TYR A 688 -0.01 35.24 -45.54
N THR A 689 -0.29 33.95 -45.70
CA THR A 689 -1.02 33.42 -46.86
C THR A 689 -1.92 32.26 -46.43
N ILE A 690 -3.20 32.32 -46.79
CA ILE A 690 -4.17 31.25 -46.54
C ILE A 690 -4.94 30.87 -47.80
N ASN A 691 -5.14 29.57 -48.00
CA ASN A 691 -6.01 29.01 -49.03
C ASN A 691 -6.77 27.79 -48.46
N SER A 692 -7.55 27.11 -49.31
CA SER A 692 -8.36 25.95 -48.93
C SER A 692 -7.61 24.75 -48.31
N ARG A 693 -6.27 24.72 -48.36
CA ARG A 693 -5.44 23.63 -47.82
C ARG A 693 -4.62 24.02 -46.61
N TYR A 694 -4.03 25.21 -46.61
CA TYR A 694 -3.10 25.62 -45.57
C TYR A 694 -3.12 27.13 -45.32
N ALA A 695 -2.65 27.50 -44.12
CA ALA A 695 -2.28 28.83 -43.71
C ALA A 695 -0.77 28.85 -43.38
N LEU A 696 -0.09 29.91 -43.81
CA LEU A 696 1.34 30.12 -43.61
C LEU A 696 1.59 31.55 -43.16
N LEU A 697 2.17 31.72 -41.97
CA LEU A 697 2.70 32.98 -41.46
C LEU A 697 4.22 32.83 -41.33
N GLN A 698 4.98 33.71 -41.96
CA GLN A 698 6.44 33.62 -41.93
C GLN A 698 7.11 34.99 -41.86
N SER A 699 8.20 35.03 -41.10
CA SER A 699 9.11 36.17 -40.96
C SER A 699 10.54 35.75 -41.31
N SER A 700 11.52 36.59 -40.97
CA SER A 700 12.94 36.23 -41.06
C SER A 700 13.40 35.21 -40.01
N THR A 701 12.67 35.08 -38.89
CA THR A 701 13.04 34.26 -37.73
C THR A 701 12.18 33.00 -37.58
N THR A 702 10.93 33.07 -38.02
CA THR A 702 9.90 32.08 -37.70
C THR A 702 9.09 31.67 -38.93
N TYR A 703 8.77 30.38 -39.01
CA TYR A 703 7.94 29.77 -40.06
C TYR A 703 6.81 28.99 -39.40
N ASN A 704 5.59 29.53 -39.44
CA ASN A 704 4.39 28.98 -38.83
C ASN A 704 3.45 28.46 -39.93
N TYR A 705 3.26 27.14 -39.99
CA TYR A 705 2.50 26.48 -41.04
C TYR A 705 1.38 25.63 -40.44
N ALA A 706 0.14 25.90 -40.84
CA ALA A 706 -1.03 25.12 -40.46
C ALA A 706 -1.72 24.50 -41.66
N TYR A 707 -1.94 23.19 -41.62
CA TYR A 707 -2.60 22.43 -42.67
C TYR A 707 -3.92 21.83 -42.18
N GLY A 708 -4.98 21.93 -42.98
CA GLY A 708 -6.24 21.23 -42.73
C GLY A 708 -7.26 21.96 -41.83
N PHE A 709 -6.90 23.08 -41.23
CA PHE A 709 -7.78 23.88 -40.36
C PHE A 709 -8.89 24.58 -41.13
N ARG A 710 -10.07 24.68 -40.51
CA ARG A 710 -11.25 25.38 -41.08
C ARG A 710 -11.41 26.79 -40.54
N ASP A 711 -11.09 26.98 -39.27
CA ASP A 711 -11.17 28.25 -38.57
C ASP A 711 -9.76 28.73 -38.25
N VAL A 712 -9.33 29.78 -38.97
CA VAL A 712 -7.97 30.32 -38.87
C VAL A 712 -8.03 31.81 -38.65
N THR A 713 -7.33 32.29 -37.62
CA THR A 713 -7.15 33.73 -37.38
C THR A 713 -5.66 34.05 -37.39
N ALA A 714 -5.28 35.06 -38.18
CA ALA A 714 -3.94 35.65 -38.13
C ALA A 714 -4.04 37.08 -37.58
N THR A 715 -3.22 37.40 -36.60
CA THR A 715 -3.19 38.70 -35.94
C THR A 715 -1.80 39.31 -36.04
N SER A 716 -1.73 40.54 -36.54
CA SER A 716 -0.54 41.38 -36.53
C SER A 716 -0.61 42.37 -35.36
N THR A 717 0.44 42.40 -34.55
CA THR A 717 0.61 43.23 -33.35
C THR A 717 2.01 43.85 -33.25
N GLY A 718 2.93 43.43 -34.11
CA GLY A 718 4.33 43.85 -34.14
C GLY A 718 4.55 45.21 -34.78
N LEU A 719 5.83 45.60 -34.88
CA LEU A 719 6.26 46.86 -35.46
C LEU A 719 6.60 46.77 -36.96
N GLY A 720 6.44 45.58 -37.55
CA GLY A 720 6.72 45.28 -38.95
C GLY A 720 5.73 45.92 -39.92
N VAL A 721 6.02 45.82 -41.22
CA VAL A 721 5.04 46.09 -42.28
C VAL A 721 4.53 44.76 -42.79
N ASP A 722 3.30 44.42 -42.42
CA ASP A 722 2.77 43.07 -42.55
C ASP A 722 1.80 42.93 -43.71
N THR A 723 1.94 41.81 -44.42
CA THR A 723 1.15 41.54 -45.62
C THR A 723 0.37 40.23 -45.50
N ALA A 724 -0.90 40.25 -45.88
CA ALA A 724 -1.76 39.08 -45.88
C ALA A 724 -2.35 38.81 -47.28
N THR A 725 -2.33 37.55 -47.70
CA THR A 725 -3.02 37.10 -48.91
C THR A 725 -4.01 36.01 -48.58
N VAL A 726 -5.29 36.24 -48.84
CA VAL A 726 -6.39 35.31 -48.54
C VAL A 726 -7.00 34.84 -49.85
N TYR A 727 -7.11 33.52 -50.03
CA TYR A 727 -7.78 32.91 -51.18
C TYR A 727 -9.09 32.26 -50.76
N ASP A 728 -10.11 32.44 -51.59
CA ASP A 728 -11.42 31.81 -51.47
C ASP A 728 -11.40 30.28 -51.65
N THR A 729 -12.59 29.67 -51.58
CA THR A 729 -12.77 28.27 -51.91
C THR A 729 -13.35 28.13 -53.33
N TRP A 730 -14.15 27.11 -53.59
CA TRP A 730 -14.88 26.96 -54.86
C TRP A 730 -16.39 27.26 -54.68
N GLY A 731 -16.79 27.63 -53.47
CA GLY A 731 -18.18 27.90 -53.10
C GLY A 731 -18.48 29.39 -53.18
N ASP A 732 -19.66 29.78 -52.70
CA ASP A 732 -19.99 31.19 -52.54
C ASP A 732 -19.47 31.66 -51.17
N GLU A 733 -18.61 32.68 -51.17
CA GLU A 733 -18.00 33.26 -49.98
C GLU A 733 -18.44 34.73 -49.76
N VAL A 734 -18.48 35.13 -48.49
CA VAL A 734 -18.70 36.52 -48.07
C VAL A 734 -17.44 37.04 -47.38
N LEU A 735 -16.87 38.11 -47.93
CA LEU A 735 -15.82 38.91 -47.32
C LEU A 735 -16.44 40.09 -46.58
N GLU A 736 -16.15 40.21 -45.28
CA GLU A 736 -16.37 41.41 -44.48
C GLU A 736 -15.01 42.06 -44.20
N ALA A 737 -14.80 43.28 -44.67
CA ALA A 737 -13.50 43.94 -44.68
C ALA A 737 -13.57 45.35 -44.08
N SER A 738 -12.69 45.64 -43.13
CA SER A 738 -12.33 46.99 -42.68
C SER A 738 -10.82 47.13 -42.68
N LEU A 739 -10.30 48.34 -42.44
CA LEU A 739 -8.85 48.57 -42.35
C LEU A 739 -8.16 47.81 -41.19
N ASP A 740 -8.92 47.34 -40.20
CA ASP A 740 -8.37 46.64 -39.04
C ASP A 740 -8.64 45.13 -39.04
N ARG A 741 -9.70 44.67 -39.73
CA ARG A 741 -10.09 43.26 -39.77
C ARG A 741 -10.69 42.89 -41.11
N SER A 742 -10.28 41.74 -41.65
CA SER A 742 -10.89 41.12 -42.83
C SER A 742 -11.25 39.67 -42.53
N THR A 743 -12.53 39.33 -42.66
CA THR A 743 -13.06 37.97 -42.42
C THR A 743 -13.68 37.43 -43.71
N LEU A 744 -13.17 36.31 -44.20
CA LEU A 744 -13.77 35.56 -45.31
C LEU A 744 -14.51 34.34 -44.75
N THR A 745 -15.82 34.28 -44.99
CA THR A 745 -16.70 33.21 -44.51
C THR A 745 -17.39 32.51 -45.67
N GLY A 746 -17.29 31.19 -45.73
CA GLY A 746 -18.03 30.38 -46.70
C GLY A 746 -17.58 28.92 -46.69
N ASN A 747 -18.42 28.06 -47.27
CA ASN A 747 -18.14 26.62 -47.38
C ASN A 747 -17.70 25.93 -46.06
N GLY A 748 -18.27 26.36 -44.93
CA GLY A 748 -17.94 25.84 -43.60
C GLY A 748 -16.54 26.20 -43.08
N ARG A 749 -15.95 27.28 -43.59
CA ARG A 749 -14.64 27.82 -43.18
C ARG A 749 -14.76 29.30 -42.81
N VAL A 750 -13.95 29.72 -41.85
CA VAL A 750 -13.78 31.11 -41.45
C VAL A 750 -12.29 31.44 -41.46
N SER A 751 -11.92 32.48 -42.20
CA SER A 751 -10.54 32.98 -42.27
C SER A 751 -10.52 34.45 -41.87
N SER A 752 -9.96 34.76 -40.71
CA SER A 752 -9.83 36.13 -40.17
C SER A 752 -8.39 36.61 -40.25
N VAL A 753 -8.21 37.87 -40.65
CA VAL A 753 -6.94 38.59 -40.66
C VAL A 753 -7.14 39.91 -39.92
N GLU A 754 -6.30 40.17 -38.92
CA GLU A 754 -6.45 41.32 -38.01
C GLU A 754 -5.14 42.09 -37.90
N GLY A 755 -5.18 43.42 -37.96
CA GLY A 755 -4.03 44.29 -37.71
C GLY A 755 -3.08 44.56 -38.90
N PHE A 756 -3.03 43.66 -39.90
CA PHE A 756 -2.10 43.73 -41.03
C PHE A 756 -2.19 45.04 -41.85
N ASP A 757 -1.05 45.57 -42.29
CA ASP A 757 -0.98 46.82 -43.07
C ASP A 757 -1.56 46.67 -44.48
N ARG A 758 -1.35 45.50 -45.11
CA ARG A 758 -1.86 45.22 -46.45
C ARG A 758 -2.51 43.85 -46.54
N VAL A 759 -3.81 43.83 -46.85
CA VAL A 759 -4.58 42.60 -47.04
C VAL A 759 -5.07 42.53 -48.48
N SER A 760 -4.79 41.43 -49.19
CA SER A 760 -5.35 41.17 -50.51
C SER A 760 -6.15 39.86 -50.50
N VAL A 761 -7.45 39.93 -50.82
CA VAL A 761 -8.37 38.79 -50.85
C VAL A 761 -8.73 38.46 -52.29
N TYR A 762 -8.56 37.20 -52.70
CA TYR A 762 -8.77 36.74 -54.08
C TYR A 762 -9.93 35.75 -54.15
N SER A 763 -10.94 36.09 -54.95
CA SER A 763 -11.96 35.15 -55.43
C SER A 763 -11.48 34.44 -56.71
N SER A 764 -11.85 33.18 -56.84
CA SER A 764 -11.53 32.28 -57.94
C SER A 764 -12.78 31.74 -58.64
N ARG A 765 -13.79 31.26 -57.89
CA ARG A 765 -15.05 30.70 -58.41
C ARG A 765 -16.15 30.77 -57.35
N GLY A 766 -17.31 31.29 -57.74
CA GLY A 766 -18.47 31.44 -56.88
C GLY A 766 -19.22 32.72 -57.23
N ASN A 767 -20.37 32.93 -56.61
CA ASN A 767 -21.04 34.23 -56.56
C ASN A 767 -20.61 34.95 -55.28
N ASP A 768 -19.35 35.36 -55.22
CA ASP A 768 -18.77 35.91 -54.00
C ASP A 768 -19.16 37.36 -53.78
N ARG A 769 -19.37 37.70 -52.50
CA ARG A 769 -19.74 39.04 -52.04
C ARG A 769 -18.65 39.64 -51.15
N ALA A 770 -18.31 40.91 -51.35
CA ALA A 770 -17.44 41.68 -50.48
C ALA A 770 -18.17 42.89 -49.90
N VAL A 771 -18.03 43.11 -48.60
CA VAL A 771 -18.59 44.24 -47.85
C VAL A 771 -17.44 44.97 -47.17
N PHE A 772 -17.25 46.24 -47.53
CA PHE A 772 -16.23 47.11 -46.96
C PHE A 772 -16.85 48.10 -45.97
N THR A 773 -16.16 48.38 -44.88
CA THR A 773 -16.55 49.38 -43.88
C THR A 773 -15.39 50.31 -43.57
N ASP A 774 -15.67 51.61 -43.53
CA ASP A 774 -14.72 52.68 -43.21
C ASP A 774 -14.19 52.61 -41.77
N SER A 775 -13.10 53.32 -41.53
CA SER A 775 -12.55 53.67 -40.23
C SER A 775 -13.12 55.00 -39.74
N ALA A 776 -12.62 55.51 -38.61
CA ALA A 776 -13.00 56.83 -38.10
C ALA A 776 -12.20 58.00 -38.71
N GLY A 777 -11.26 57.71 -39.62
CA GLY A 777 -10.44 58.70 -40.32
C GLY A 777 -10.81 58.81 -41.79
N ASP A 778 -10.15 59.72 -42.52
CA ASP A 778 -10.44 59.95 -43.94
C ASP A 778 -10.03 58.74 -44.80
N ASP A 779 -11.03 58.07 -45.38
CA ASP A 779 -10.83 56.87 -46.18
C ASP A 779 -11.09 57.05 -47.68
N ARG A 780 -10.44 56.19 -48.48
CA ARG A 780 -10.63 56.13 -49.94
C ARG A 780 -11.04 54.74 -50.36
N PHE A 781 -12.19 54.64 -51.04
CA PHE A 781 -12.66 53.42 -51.67
C PHE A 781 -12.56 53.52 -53.20
N TYR A 782 -12.04 52.49 -53.85
CA TYR A 782 -12.00 52.36 -55.31
C TYR A 782 -12.57 51.01 -55.70
N VAL A 783 -13.43 50.95 -56.71
CA VAL A 783 -14.00 49.68 -57.18
C VAL A 783 -14.25 49.66 -58.69
N ASN A 784 -14.00 48.50 -59.29
CA ASN A 784 -14.38 48.13 -60.65
C ASN A 784 -14.81 46.64 -60.68
N PRO A 785 -15.30 46.09 -61.81
CA PRO A 785 -15.86 44.74 -61.84
C PRO A 785 -14.91 43.60 -61.46
N SER A 786 -13.61 43.87 -61.31
CA SER A 786 -12.59 42.86 -61.02
C SER A 786 -11.73 43.16 -59.79
N PHE A 787 -11.90 44.34 -59.19
CA PHE A 787 -11.02 44.82 -58.12
C PHE A 787 -11.72 45.87 -57.27
N ALA A 788 -11.61 45.74 -55.96
CA ALA A 788 -11.97 46.77 -54.99
C ALA A 788 -10.80 47.03 -54.04
N SER A 789 -10.69 48.26 -53.53
CA SER A 789 -9.68 48.65 -52.55
C SER A 789 -10.28 49.68 -51.60
N LEU A 790 -10.10 49.45 -50.30
CA LEU A 790 -10.28 50.43 -49.24
C LEU A 790 -8.91 50.79 -48.68
N SER A 791 -8.61 52.09 -48.55
CA SER A 791 -7.33 52.55 -48.00
C SER A 791 -7.50 53.76 -47.09
N GLY A 792 -6.74 53.79 -46.01
CA GLY A 792 -6.77 54.86 -45.00
C GLY A 792 -5.71 54.63 -43.93
N SER A 793 -5.23 55.71 -43.30
CA SER A 793 -4.26 55.66 -42.20
C SER A 793 -3.02 54.77 -42.43
N GLY A 794 -2.55 54.66 -43.68
CA GLY A 794 -1.38 53.84 -44.04
C GLY A 794 -1.69 52.35 -44.32
N LYS A 795 -2.93 51.90 -44.10
CA LYS A 795 -3.39 50.54 -44.36
C LYS A 795 -4.17 50.44 -45.66
N VAL A 796 -4.20 49.24 -46.25
CA VAL A 796 -4.98 48.95 -47.44
C VAL A 796 -5.56 47.54 -47.42
N VAL A 797 -6.84 47.42 -47.78
CA VAL A 797 -7.51 46.13 -48.00
C VAL A 797 -8.05 46.08 -49.42
N GLU A 798 -7.68 45.04 -50.13
CA GLU A 798 -8.01 44.80 -51.53
C GLU A 798 -8.86 43.53 -51.66
N SER A 799 -9.89 43.56 -52.52
CA SER A 799 -10.57 42.35 -52.98
C SER A 799 -10.46 42.23 -54.50
N HIS A 800 -10.25 41.01 -54.98
CA HIS A 800 -10.07 40.70 -56.40
C HIS A 800 -11.14 39.72 -56.86
N ARG A 801 -11.82 40.05 -57.96
CA ARG A 801 -12.79 39.19 -58.69
C ARG A 801 -14.08 38.83 -57.94
N PHE A 802 -14.48 39.61 -56.95
CA PHE A 802 -15.79 39.49 -56.31
C PHE A 802 -16.88 40.05 -57.24
N ASN A 803 -18.01 39.35 -57.35
CA ASN A 803 -19.10 39.74 -58.27
C ASN A 803 -20.03 40.78 -57.64
N ASP A 804 -20.20 40.73 -56.32
CA ASP A 804 -21.01 41.68 -55.55
C ASP A 804 -20.11 42.40 -54.56
N VAL A 805 -19.90 43.70 -54.75
CA VAL A 805 -19.05 44.51 -53.86
C VAL A 805 -19.85 45.68 -53.32
N SER A 806 -19.92 45.80 -52.00
CA SER A 806 -20.53 46.93 -51.32
C SER A 806 -19.54 47.60 -50.38
N ALA A 807 -19.60 48.93 -50.23
CA ALA A 807 -18.86 49.68 -49.23
C ALA A 807 -19.77 50.65 -48.49
N VAL A 808 -19.57 50.79 -47.18
CA VAL A 808 -20.35 51.67 -46.31
C VAL A 808 -19.40 52.59 -45.55
N ALA A 809 -19.66 53.89 -45.62
CA ALA A 809 -19.00 54.92 -44.83
C ALA A 809 -19.96 55.43 -43.74
N THR A 810 -19.69 55.05 -42.48
CA THR A 810 -20.53 55.35 -41.32
C THR A 810 -19.74 55.73 -40.06
N ASN A 811 -18.42 55.57 -40.05
CA ASN A 811 -17.58 55.69 -38.87
C ASN A 811 -16.88 57.06 -38.74
N GLY A 812 -17.11 57.98 -39.68
CA GLY A 812 -16.67 59.37 -39.62
C GLY A 812 -15.35 59.59 -40.37
N GLY A 813 -15.07 60.85 -40.73
CA GLY A 813 -14.01 61.18 -41.69
C GLY A 813 -14.57 61.88 -42.92
N LEU A 814 -13.70 62.32 -43.82
CA LEU A 814 -14.06 62.83 -45.14
C LEU A 814 -13.82 61.75 -46.21
N ASP A 815 -14.75 60.81 -46.31
CA ASP A 815 -14.58 59.62 -47.12
C ASP A 815 -14.93 59.85 -48.59
N THR A 816 -14.12 59.25 -49.46
CA THR A 816 -14.29 59.35 -50.93
C THR A 816 -14.39 57.98 -51.58
N ALA A 817 -15.24 57.83 -52.58
CA ALA A 817 -15.38 56.60 -53.34
C ALA A 817 -15.21 56.85 -54.85
N SER A 818 -14.65 55.88 -55.57
CA SER A 818 -14.63 55.88 -57.03
C SER A 818 -15.09 54.55 -57.59
N LEU A 819 -16.20 54.56 -58.34
CA LEU A 819 -16.77 53.39 -58.98
C LEU A 819 -16.48 53.48 -60.48
N VAL A 820 -16.12 52.34 -61.06
CA VAL A 820 -15.82 52.26 -62.48
C VAL A 820 -16.57 51.09 -63.10
N GLY A 821 -17.37 51.36 -64.13
CA GLY A 821 -18.20 50.40 -64.84
C GLY A 821 -17.41 49.49 -65.79
N SER A 822 -18.17 48.75 -66.60
CA SER A 822 -17.67 47.86 -67.63
C SER A 822 -17.73 48.52 -69.01
N ASN A 823 -17.40 47.78 -70.07
CA ASN A 823 -17.64 48.25 -71.46
C ASN A 823 -19.00 47.77 -72.00
N TYR A 824 -19.83 47.17 -71.14
CA TYR A 824 -21.17 46.67 -71.46
C TYR A 824 -22.23 47.66 -70.98
N VAL A 825 -23.50 47.37 -71.26
CA VAL A 825 -24.60 48.22 -70.77
C VAL A 825 -24.73 48.04 -69.26
N ASP A 826 -24.42 49.11 -68.54
CA ASP A 826 -24.52 49.19 -67.08
C ASP A 826 -25.69 50.10 -66.66
N GLN A 827 -26.28 49.79 -65.51
CA GLN A 827 -27.31 50.59 -64.88
C GLN A 827 -26.79 51.14 -63.56
N LEU A 828 -27.03 52.43 -63.33
CA LEU A 828 -26.73 53.11 -62.09
C LEU A 828 -28.00 53.63 -61.42
N THR A 829 -28.11 53.47 -60.10
CA THR A 829 -29.12 54.13 -59.27
C THR A 829 -28.48 54.91 -58.14
N THR A 830 -29.02 56.09 -57.82
CA THR A 830 -28.62 56.88 -56.64
C THR A 830 -29.81 57.15 -55.72
N SER A 831 -29.56 57.38 -54.43
CA SER A 831 -30.58 57.77 -53.43
C SER A 831 -30.08 58.79 -52.42
N ALA A 832 -31.00 59.36 -51.63
CA ALA A 832 -30.76 60.48 -50.69
C ALA A 832 -29.62 60.30 -49.66
N ASN A 833 -29.19 59.06 -49.37
CA ASN A 833 -28.05 58.79 -48.47
C ASN A 833 -26.69 58.72 -49.20
N ASN A 834 -26.62 59.28 -50.42
CA ASN A 834 -25.51 59.09 -51.35
C ASN A 834 -25.19 57.59 -51.57
N THR A 835 -26.25 56.76 -51.57
CA THR A 835 -26.11 55.34 -51.92
C THR A 835 -26.08 55.24 -53.43
N VAL A 836 -24.98 54.74 -53.98
CA VAL A 836 -24.76 54.57 -55.41
C VAL A 836 -24.63 53.08 -55.71
N GLN A 837 -25.51 52.55 -56.55
CA GLN A 837 -25.44 51.17 -57.02
C GLN A 837 -25.20 51.18 -58.53
N LEU A 838 -24.10 50.59 -58.98
CA LEU A 838 -23.71 50.44 -60.38
C LEU A 838 -23.57 48.96 -60.71
N GLY A 839 -24.23 48.47 -61.75
CA GLY A 839 -24.07 47.06 -62.13
C GLY A 839 -24.82 46.64 -63.38
N ASN A 840 -24.68 45.35 -63.68
CA ASN A 840 -25.43 44.65 -64.72
C ASN A 840 -25.70 43.20 -64.27
N ARG A 841 -26.02 42.28 -65.19
CA ARG A 841 -26.29 40.87 -64.82
C ARG A 841 -25.08 40.11 -64.25
N GLY A 842 -23.86 40.59 -64.47
CA GLY A 842 -22.62 39.91 -64.10
C GLY A 842 -21.94 40.47 -62.85
N TYR A 843 -22.26 41.69 -62.41
CA TYR A 843 -21.70 42.27 -61.20
C TYR A 843 -22.60 43.37 -60.62
N THR A 844 -22.47 43.61 -59.32
CA THR A 844 -23.08 44.73 -58.60
C THR A 844 -22.03 45.43 -57.74
N LEU A 845 -21.89 46.76 -57.90
CA LEU A 845 -21.03 47.60 -57.08
C LEU A 845 -21.92 48.59 -56.32
N THR A 846 -21.79 48.67 -55.01
CA THR A 846 -22.60 49.56 -54.17
C THR A 846 -21.70 50.37 -53.24
N THR A 847 -21.94 51.66 -53.11
CA THR A 847 -21.35 52.50 -52.06
C THR A 847 -22.45 53.22 -51.32
N SER A 848 -22.28 53.48 -50.02
CA SER A 848 -23.27 54.22 -49.23
C SER A 848 -22.60 55.10 -48.18
N GLY A 849 -23.09 56.32 -47.97
CA GLY A 849 -22.65 57.21 -46.88
C GLY A 849 -21.38 58.03 -47.16
N PHE A 850 -20.66 57.77 -48.25
CA PHE A 850 -19.45 58.51 -48.62
C PHE A 850 -19.74 59.99 -48.92
N GLY A 851 -18.83 60.88 -48.52
CA GLY A 851 -18.95 62.33 -48.73
C GLY A 851 -18.87 62.73 -50.21
N SER A 852 -17.99 62.07 -50.98
CA SER A 852 -17.87 62.29 -52.42
C SER A 852 -17.72 60.95 -53.15
N VAL A 853 -18.54 60.73 -54.19
CA VAL A 853 -18.50 59.53 -55.03
C VAL A 853 -18.27 59.93 -56.49
N ASN A 854 -17.27 59.37 -57.14
CA ASN A 854 -17.01 59.60 -58.57
C ASN A 854 -17.24 58.31 -59.36
N VAL A 855 -18.13 58.35 -60.35
CA VAL A 855 -18.53 57.19 -61.14
C VAL A 855 -18.15 57.38 -62.61
N ASP A 856 -17.37 56.46 -63.17
CA ASP A 856 -17.06 56.40 -64.59
C ASP A 856 -17.71 55.15 -65.21
N GLY A 857 -18.68 55.33 -66.10
CA GLY A 857 -19.36 54.24 -66.80
C GLY A 857 -18.46 53.46 -67.76
N ARG A 858 -17.28 53.96 -68.14
CA ARG A 858 -16.33 53.37 -69.12
C ARG A 858 -16.86 53.15 -70.55
N GLY A 859 -18.13 53.45 -70.80
CA GLY A 859 -18.76 53.44 -72.11
C GLY A 859 -19.61 52.20 -72.33
N GLY A 860 -20.65 52.36 -73.15
CA GLY A 860 -21.79 51.45 -73.16
C GLY A 860 -23.03 52.31 -73.43
N ARG A 861 -24.21 51.70 -73.56
CA ARG A 861 -25.46 52.48 -73.59
C ARG A 861 -26.00 52.61 -72.16
N ASP A 862 -25.17 53.14 -71.28
CA ASP A 862 -25.37 53.09 -69.83
C ASP A 862 -26.46 54.07 -69.40
N VAL A 863 -27.25 53.67 -68.41
CA VAL A 863 -28.38 54.45 -67.90
C VAL A 863 -28.19 54.72 -66.41
N ALA A 864 -28.09 55.99 -66.04
CA ALA A 864 -28.19 56.43 -64.67
C ALA A 864 -29.64 56.83 -64.35
N VAL A 865 -30.19 56.33 -63.24
CA VAL A 865 -31.49 56.68 -62.70
C VAL A 865 -31.29 57.31 -61.33
N LEU A 866 -31.59 58.59 -61.20
CA LEU A 866 -31.50 59.35 -59.96
C LEU A 866 -32.89 59.35 -59.33
N ASP A 867 -33.02 58.70 -58.18
CA ASP A 867 -34.32 58.43 -57.56
C ASP A 867 -34.71 59.54 -56.57
N ASN A 868 -35.95 60.04 -56.71
CA ASN A 868 -36.67 60.97 -55.82
C ASN A 868 -35.83 62.11 -55.25
N LEU A 869 -35.39 63.04 -56.11
CA LEU A 869 -34.65 64.22 -55.68
C LEU A 869 -35.56 65.17 -54.87
N ALA A 870 -35.11 65.58 -53.69
CA ALA A 870 -35.79 66.58 -52.85
C ALA A 870 -35.43 68.02 -53.28
N ALA A 871 -36.27 69.01 -52.96
CA ALA A 871 -36.08 70.43 -53.33
C ALA A 871 -34.79 71.11 -52.78
N THR A 872 -34.00 70.42 -51.95
CA THR A 872 -32.70 70.90 -51.45
C THR A 872 -31.50 70.27 -52.16
N GLU A 873 -31.75 69.37 -53.09
CA GLU A 873 -30.75 68.58 -53.81
C GLU A 873 -30.58 69.17 -55.21
N THR A 874 -29.33 69.24 -55.71
CA THR A 874 -29.06 69.87 -57.02
C THR A 874 -28.54 68.85 -58.03
N LEU A 875 -29.02 68.97 -59.27
CA LEU A 875 -28.53 68.19 -60.41
C LEU A 875 -27.92 69.11 -61.47
N PHE A 876 -26.68 68.82 -61.83
CA PHE A 876 -25.98 69.42 -62.97
C PHE A 876 -25.68 68.35 -64.02
N ALA A 877 -25.99 68.58 -65.29
CA ALA A 877 -25.63 67.63 -66.36
C ALA A 877 -25.21 68.33 -67.65
N ARG A 878 -24.05 67.99 -68.19
CA ARG A 878 -23.51 68.58 -69.42
C ARG A 878 -22.70 67.56 -70.21
N GLY A 879 -23.15 67.25 -71.43
CA GLY A 879 -22.49 66.25 -72.28
C GLY A 879 -22.58 64.84 -71.68
N ASP A 880 -21.44 64.16 -71.53
CA ASP A 880 -21.33 62.83 -70.92
C ASP A 880 -21.06 62.87 -69.40
N VAL A 881 -21.19 64.04 -68.76
CA VAL A 881 -20.93 64.26 -67.33
C VAL A 881 -22.19 64.76 -66.63
N ALA A 882 -22.46 64.24 -65.42
CA ALA A 882 -23.47 64.77 -64.51
C ALA A 882 -22.94 64.82 -63.07
N SER A 883 -23.55 65.61 -62.21
CA SER A 883 -23.22 65.72 -60.79
C SER A 883 -24.51 65.92 -60.02
N VAL A 884 -24.71 65.12 -58.97
CA VAL A 884 -25.85 65.22 -58.06
C VAL A 884 -25.37 65.50 -56.64
N SER A 885 -25.97 66.48 -55.98
CA SER A 885 -25.64 66.88 -54.62
C SER A 885 -26.80 66.60 -53.66
N TYR A 886 -26.52 65.80 -52.63
CA TYR A 886 -27.42 65.42 -51.55
C TYR A 886 -27.05 66.19 -50.26
N GLY A 887 -27.10 67.52 -50.31
CA GLY A 887 -26.67 68.37 -49.20
C GLY A 887 -25.14 68.53 -49.12
N ASP A 888 -24.51 67.91 -48.12
CA ASP A 888 -23.05 67.90 -47.92
C ASP A 888 -22.34 66.75 -48.66
N ARG A 889 -23.11 65.88 -49.32
CA ARG A 889 -22.61 64.73 -50.09
C ARG A 889 -22.81 64.95 -51.59
N GLN A 890 -21.86 64.46 -52.40
CA GLN A 890 -21.88 64.64 -53.85
C GLN A 890 -21.59 63.32 -54.58
N THR A 891 -22.29 63.07 -55.70
CA THR A 891 -21.96 62.03 -56.68
C THR A 891 -21.71 62.66 -58.05
N ASP A 892 -20.50 62.53 -58.57
CA ASP A 892 -20.12 62.90 -59.93
C ASP A 892 -20.20 61.67 -60.84
N LEU A 893 -20.80 61.83 -62.01
CA LEU A 893 -21.02 60.80 -63.02
C LEU A 893 -20.34 61.20 -64.32
N LYS A 894 -19.68 60.25 -64.98
CA LYS A 894 -19.13 60.41 -66.33
C LYS A 894 -19.34 59.15 -67.16
N GLY A 895 -19.53 59.32 -68.47
CA GLY A 895 -19.57 58.21 -69.42
C GLY A 895 -20.93 57.52 -69.54
N PHE A 896 -22.02 58.18 -69.15
CA PHE A 896 -23.39 57.65 -69.25
C PHE A 896 -24.11 58.13 -70.51
N ALA A 897 -24.80 57.22 -71.21
CA ALA A 897 -25.55 57.56 -72.42
C ALA A 897 -26.92 58.20 -72.12
N GLN A 898 -27.49 57.93 -70.95
CA GLN A 898 -28.73 58.53 -70.48
C GLN A 898 -28.68 58.74 -68.97
N VAL A 899 -29.04 59.95 -68.51
CA VAL A 899 -29.33 60.25 -67.11
C VAL A 899 -30.83 60.52 -67.01
N ARG A 900 -31.53 59.81 -66.14
CA ARG A 900 -32.96 59.99 -65.83
C ARG A 900 -33.05 60.44 -64.37
N ALA A 901 -33.76 61.52 -64.10
CA ALA A 901 -34.06 61.93 -62.74
C ALA A 901 -35.58 61.95 -62.55
N VAL A 902 -36.05 61.51 -61.39
CA VAL A 902 -37.43 61.71 -60.93
C VAL A 902 -37.38 62.80 -59.87
N ILE A 903 -38.10 63.90 -60.10
CA ILE A 903 -38.16 65.07 -59.22
C ILE A 903 -39.58 65.15 -58.67
N GLU A 904 -39.75 65.05 -57.36
CA GLU A 904 -41.05 65.17 -56.69
C GLU A 904 -41.27 66.62 -56.20
N ASP A 905 -41.33 67.57 -57.14
CA ASP A 905 -41.69 68.98 -56.85
C ASP A 905 -42.57 69.56 -57.98
N GLU A 906 -43.51 70.45 -57.64
CA GLU A 906 -44.34 71.21 -58.59
C GLU A 906 -43.50 72.25 -59.39
N ASP A 907 -42.27 72.56 -58.98
CA ASP A 907 -41.36 73.55 -59.58
C ASP A 907 -39.98 72.97 -60.01
N ALA A 908 -39.96 71.85 -60.75
CA ALA A 908 -38.75 71.15 -61.22
C ALA A 908 -37.70 71.99 -61.99
N GLU A 909 -38.02 73.23 -62.43
CA GLU A 909 -37.07 74.15 -63.09
C GLU A 909 -36.03 74.75 -62.13
N ARG A 910 -36.23 74.75 -60.80
CA ARG A 910 -35.30 75.34 -59.82
C ARG A 910 -34.22 74.38 -59.31
N ASP A 911 -34.48 73.08 -59.33
CA ASP A 911 -33.58 72.05 -58.79
C ASP A 911 -32.51 71.61 -59.82
N VAL A 912 -32.55 72.22 -61.00
CA VAL A 912 -31.71 71.92 -62.16
C VAL A 912 -30.85 73.14 -62.51
N ASP A 913 -29.58 73.13 -62.09
CA ASP A 913 -28.67 74.28 -62.24
C ASP A 913 -28.21 74.52 -63.70
N ALA A 914 -28.11 73.47 -64.54
CA ALA A 914 -27.90 73.53 -66.00
C ALA A 914 -27.98 72.12 -66.64
N VAL A 915 -28.77 71.96 -67.71
CA VAL A 915 -28.97 70.67 -68.41
C VAL A 915 -29.06 70.85 -69.95
N ASP A 916 -28.34 70.03 -70.71
CA ASP A 916 -28.35 69.96 -72.21
C ASP A 916 -29.25 68.81 -72.77
N PHE A 917 -30.06 68.15 -71.94
CA PHE A 917 -30.83 66.93 -72.28
C PHE A 917 -32.30 67.17 -72.65
N VAL A 918 -32.88 66.24 -73.43
CA VAL A 918 -34.32 66.19 -73.76
C VAL A 918 -35.10 65.61 -72.58
N PHE A 919 -35.88 66.43 -71.88
CA PHE A 919 -36.85 65.98 -70.89
C PHE A 919 -38.07 65.37 -71.59
N ASN A 920 -38.41 64.12 -71.25
CA ASN A 920 -39.73 63.57 -71.52
C ASN A 920 -40.47 63.56 -70.20
N GLU A 921 -41.45 64.44 -70.05
CA GLU A 921 -42.41 64.43 -68.94
C GLU A 921 -43.15 63.09 -68.97
N LEU A 922 -42.93 62.25 -67.95
CA LEU A 922 -43.70 61.02 -67.76
C LEU A 922 -44.92 61.39 -66.92
N ALA A 923 -46.10 61.46 -67.54
CA ALA A 923 -47.35 61.66 -66.83
C ALA A 923 -47.56 60.52 -65.82
N ALA A 924 -47.92 60.88 -64.58
CA ALA A 924 -48.18 59.95 -63.49
C ALA A 924 -49.33 58.96 -63.82
N GLU A 925 -49.12 57.67 -63.51
CA GLU A 925 -50.19 56.69 -63.26
C GLU A 925 -50.17 56.25 -61.79
#